data_AF-A0A1M5H966-F1
#
_entry.id   AF-A0A1M5H966-F1
#
_cell.length_a   1.000
_cell.length_b   1.000
_cell.length_c   1.000
_cell.angle_alpha   90.00
_cell.angle_beta   90.00
_cell.angle_gamma   90.00
#
_symmetry.space_group_name_H-M   'P 1'
#
loop_
_entity.id
_entity.type
_entity.pdbx_description
1 polymer ?
#
loop_
_entity_poly.entity_id
_entity_poly.type
_entity_poly.pdbx_seq_one_letter_code
_entity_poly.pdbx_strand_id
1 'polypeptide(L)'
;MKTKLLLLLLLANFLIYSQTSNIPANVPSNGLIFYYPFNGSVSDVSGNNINGNPNNLTLVSDRFGNGNAAYSFNGINSTMQPYLANSPQVNNTRTITGWFKINKPVSESFDFALINYGNNPDTAFRISFYSKGYLDVTFNNQTISSQKDYFNNQWIFFAFTFNDDTNFFSLYINNVLELSGTVDLFTQEFGNSLRIGKNNEKDFFEGALDDIGLWNRVLTPAELSALYTPGQPQITYTLIPDTNFEKKLIELGIDSGVVDGKVRTSDIASVESLNVSSSSISDLTGIQDFVSLTNLNCSQNSLKALNVSNNTALTVLDCNNNQIAYLDVSNNLSLTELVCYSNKLTALDVKKNTALTKLDSGSNQYTSLDISNNTALTFLGCNTSQLTTIDVSNNTALKLLDCRENKITTLDVSEITTLTELYCQSNELKDLDISKNKVLEFLNCSKNQLTTLDISTNTALVGLYPNYNQLINLNLKNGNNDKLIYLNFKNNPNLTCIQVDDAAFANANWTDKKDAGASFNVKCDNYTLIPDSNFEQKLVDLGIDTDGLNGKITIADASAVTTLDLSNSNIKDLTGIEYFTSLTYLDVSSNQLTTLDVSKNILLETLNASSNQITTLDLSKNTKLRIVYVVNNPLVSLNLRNGNNLNFVLPSNTGKKAASGLYTSFLGLKTLGCIQVDDENYSNANWSNIKESTTTYSNTCKTLGVPESALKNVVIHPNPTKGELHIQNVNLEKANVYNVLGQLVKSFTLNSNNTDNTINLSGLPKGVYYVYLINQDAASAKKVIVE
;
A
#
# COMPACT_ATOMS: atom_id res chain seq x y z
N MET A 1 9.69 76.77 -13.44
CA MET A 1 8.27 76.61 -13.81
C MET A 1 7.47 76.64 -12.52
N LYS A 2 6.96 77.79 -12.04
CA LYS A 2 5.67 78.41 -12.44
C LYS A 2 4.55 77.36 -12.51
N THR A 3 3.83 77.14 -11.41
CA THR A 3 2.50 77.71 -11.10
C THR A 3 1.40 77.31 -12.08
N LYS A 4 0.39 76.58 -11.57
CA LYS A 4 -1.05 76.89 -11.59
C LYS A 4 -1.88 75.60 -11.75
N LEU A 5 -2.55 75.17 -10.69
CA LEU A 5 -4.00 75.34 -10.65
C LEU A 5 -4.48 75.40 -9.19
N LEU A 6 -4.72 76.63 -8.77
CA LEU A 6 -5.41 77.04 -7.56
C LEU A 6 -6.85 77.35 -8.00
N LEU A 7 -7.84 76.61 -7.50
CA LEU A 7 -9.28 76.92 -7.47
C LEU A 7 -9.91 75.75 -6.69
N LEU A 8 -10.55 75.85 -5.53
CA LEU A 8 -11.23 76.95 -4.85
C LEU A 8 -11.03 76.80 -3.32
N LEU A 9 -10.75 77.92 -2.65
CA LEU A 9 -11.28 78.18 -1.31
C LEU A 9 -12.79 78.44 -1.44
N LEU A 10 -13.63 77.75 -0.66
CA LEU A 10 -14.81 78.29 0.06
C LEU A 10 -15.68 77.13 0.57
N LEU A 11 -16.11 77.23 1.84
CA LEU A 11 -16.95 76.30 2.64
C LEU A 11 -16.14 75.13 3.25
N ALA A 12 -16.07 74.88 4.55
CA ALA A 12 -16.77 75.45 5.69
C ALA A 12 -15.89 75.27 6.94
N ASN A 13 -15.80 76.32 7.75
CA ASN A 13 -15.52 76.18 9.17
C ASN A 13 -16.71 75.46 9.80
N PHE A 14 -16.64 74.14 9.89
CA PHE A 14 -17.35 73.30 10.86
C PHE A 14 -16.57 71.98 10.95
N LEU A 15 -15.42 72.02 11.62
CA LEU A 15 -14.88 70.80 12.24
C LEU A 15 -15.82 70.46 13.39
N ILE A 16 -16.85 69.68 13.05
CA ILE A 16 -17.54 68.84 14.01
C ILE A 16 -16.44 67.95 14.58
N TYR A 17 -16.17 68.08 15.89
CA TYR A 17 -15.45 67.07 16.64
C TYR A 17 -16.23 65.75 16.46
N SER A 18 -15.81 64.88 15.54
CA SER A 18 -16.26 63.49 15.58
C SER A 18 -15.52 62.86 16.76
N GLN A 19 -16.20 62.69 17.89
CA GLN A 19 -15.69 61.83 18.94
C GLN A 19 -15.50 60.44 18.33
N THR A 20 -14.24 60.00 18.22
CA THR A 20 -13.91 58.61 17.96
C THR A 20 -14.53 57.79 19.10
N SER A 21 -15.39 56.83 18.76
CA SER A 21 -15.98 55.90 19.73
C SER A 21 -14.86 55.10 20.40
N ASN A 22 -14.53 55.41 21.66
CA ASN A 22 -13.52 54.71 22.46
C ASN A 22 -14.12 53.45 23.11
N ILE A 23 -14.75 52.58 22.31
CA ILE A 23 -15.27 51.30 22.80
C ILE A 23 -14.06 50.38 23.08
N PRO A 24 -13.88 49.85 24.31
CA PRO A 24 -12.81 48.90 24.59
C PRO A 24 -12.88 47.68 23.66
N ALA A 25 -11.73 47.14 23.23
CA ALA A 25 -11.66 46.09 22.21
C ALA A 25 -12.40 44.79 22.59
N ASN A 26 -12.57 44.53 23.89
CA ASN A 26 -13.27 43.37 24.43
C ASN A 26 -14.80 43.57 24.52
N VAL A 27 -15.32 44.75 24.20
CA VAL A 27 -16.74 45.09 24.29
C VAL A 27 -17.39 44.89 22.91
N PRO A 28 -18.34 43.95 22.75
CA PRO A 28 -19.01 43.74 21.47
C PRO A 28 -19.78 44.98 21.03
N SER A 29 -19.44 45.55 19.88
CA SER A 29 -20.11 46.75 19.36
C SER A 29 -21.46 46.45 18.71
N ASN A 30 -21.64 45.25 18.16
CA ASN A 30 -22.91 44.85 17.53
C ASN A 30 -24.03 44.81 18.59
N GLY A 31 -25.11 45.55 18.34
CA GLY A 31 -26.27 45.64 19.23
C GLY A 31 -26.05 46.41 20.53
N LEU A 32 -24.92 47.10 20.69
CA LEU A 32 -24.59 47.88 21.89
C LEU A 32 -25.48 49.14 21.97
N ILE A 33 -26.21 49.30 23.09
CA ILE A 33 -27.04 50.48 23.36
C ILE A 33 -26.23 51.54 24.11
N PHE A 34 -25.59 51.18 25.21
CA PHE A 34 -24.64 52.05 25.90
C PHE A 34 -23.57 51.21 26.61
N TYR A 35 -22.42 51.84 26.86
CA TYR A 35 -21.38 51.26 27.71
C TYR A 35 -20.72 52.35 28.55
N TYR A 36 -20.68 52.15 29.87
CA TYR A 36 -20.01 53.05 30.81
C TYR A 36 -18.78 52.36 31.41
N PRO A 37 -17.57 52.68 30.93
CA PRO A 37 -16.34 52.10 31.46
C PRO A 37 -15.88 52.73 32.79
N PHE A 38 -16.56 53.79 33.26
CA PHE A 38 -16.25 54.53 34.49
C PHE A 38 -14.79 54.98 34.72
N ASN A 39 -14.03 55.11 33.64
CA ASN A 39 -12.66 55.64 33.61
C ASN A 39 -12.63 57.17 33.74
N GLY A 40 -13.01 57.68 34.91
CA GLY A 40 -12.96 59.11 35.27
C GLY A 40 -14.18 59.93 34.86
N SER A 41 -15.12 59.36 34.10
CA SER A 41 -16.40 60.00 33.74
C SER A 41 -17.55 59.01 33.65
N VAL A 42 -18.78 59.51 33.63
CA VAL A 42 -20.02 58.75 33.35
C VAL A 42 -20.45 58.87 31.88
N SER A 43 -19.47 59.03 30.98
CA SER A 43 -19.72 59.17 29.54
C SER A 43 -20.02 57.81 28.90
N ASP A 44 -20.99 57.78 27.99
CA ASP A 44 -21.27 56.61 27.16
C ASP A 44 -20.27 56.53 26.01
N VAL A 45 -19.54 55.42 25.90
CA VAL A 45 -18.53 55.21 24.85
C VAL A 45 -19.06 54.48 23.61
N SER A 46 -20.32 54.02 23.63
CA SER A 46 -20.94 53.29 22.50
C SER A 46 -21.10 54.13 21.23
N GLY A 47 -21.06 55.47 21.36
CA GLY A 47 -21.34 56.42 20.29
C GLY A 47 -22.82 56.83 20.19
N ASN A 48 -23.70 56.27 21.01
CA ASN A 48 -25.14 56.61 21.04
C ASN A 48 -25.46 57.85 21.88
N ASN A 49 -24.46 58.47 22.52
CA ASN A 49 -24.56 59.69 23.33
C ASN A 49 -25.54 59.57 24.52
N ILE A 50 -25.71 58.37 25.08
CA ILE A 50 -26.56 58.12 26.25
C ILE A 50 -25.72 58.39 27.50
N ASN A 51 -25.27 59.62 27.70
CA ASN A 51 -24.42 59.96 28.85
C ASN A 51 -25.19 59.84 30.17
N GLY A 52 -24.53 59.35 31.22
CA GLY A 52 -25.09 59.31 32.57
C GLY A 52 -25.23 60.71 33.16
N ASN A 53 -26.32 60.97 33.89
CA ASN A 53 -26.46 62.15 34.75
C ASN A 53 -26.16 61.74 36.21
N PRO A 54 -24.97 62.04 36.74
CA PRO A 54 -24.56 61.58 38.06
C PRO A 54 -25.09 62.50 39.16
N ASN A 55 -25.49 61.92 40.29
CA ASN A 55 -25.81 62.63 41.52
C ASN A 55 -25.01 62.00 42.66
N ASN A 56 -24.18 62.78 43.35
CA ASN A 56 -23.38 62.35 44.50
C ASN A 56 -22.57 61.05 44.30
N LEU A 57 -21.95 60.87 43.12
CA LEU A 57 -21.02 59.77 42.88
C LEU A 57 -19.60 60.17 43.24
N THR A 58 -18.83 59.24 43.81
CA THR A 58 -17.41 59.45 44.12
C THR A 58 -16.57 58.44 43.35
N LEU A 59 -15.47 58.91 42.74
CA LEU A 59 -14.53 58.04 42.04
C LEU A 59 -13.77 57.14 43.03
N VAL A 60 -13.60 55.86 42.68
CA VAL A 60 -12.86 54.85 43.44
C VAL A 60 -12.00 53.99 42.51
N SER A 61 -11.19 53.10 43.06
CA SER A 61 -10.41 52.15 42.27
C SER A 61 -11.30 51.06 41.65
N ASP A 62 -10.99 50.66 40.42
CA ASP A 62 -11.64 49.54 39.71
C ASP A 62 -11.20 48.16 40.24
N ARG A 63 -11.57 47.11 39.52
CA ARG A 63 -11.19 45.71 39.82
C ARG A 63 -9.71 45.39 39.59
N PHE A 64 -9.01 46.21 38.83
CA PHE A 64 -7.57 46.08 38.58
C PHE A 64 -6.74 46.94 39.56
N GLY A 65 -7.39 47.70 40.43
CA GLY A 65 -6.75 48.61 41.38
C GLY A 65 -6.41 49.98 40.78
N ASN A 66 -6.79 50.25 39.53
CA ASN A 66 -6.57 51.55 38.90
C ASN A 66 -7.42 52.60 39.60
N GLY A 67 -6.79 53.67 40.10
CA GLY A 67 -7.51 54.77 40.75
C GLY A 67 -8.42 55.52 39.78
N ASN A 68 -9.55 56.01 40.26
CA ASN A 68 -10.53 56.79 39.49
C ASN A 68 -11.12 56.07 38.27
N ALA A 69 -11.23 54.75 38.33
CA ALA A 69 -11.72 53.90 37.24
C ALA A 69 -13.04 53.19 37.57
N ALA A 70 -13.68 53.52 38.69
CA ALA A 70 -15.01 53.05 39.07
C ALA A 70 -15.74 54.13 39.89
N TYR A 71 -17.05 53.96 40.13
CA TYR A 71 -17.83 54.88 40.96
C TYR A 71 -18.42 54.19 42.19
N SER A 72 -18.24 54.84 43.35
CA SER A 72 -18.91 54.48 44.60
C SER A 72 -20.24 55.21 44.76
N PHE A 73 -21.22 54.47 45.24
CA PHE A 73 -22.56 54.89 45.63
C PHE A 73 -22.69 54.79 47.16
N ASN A 74 -23.28 55.81 47.78
CA ASN A 74 -23.26 56.02 49.22
C ASN A 74 -24.44 55.44 50.00
N GLY A 75 -25.39 54.75 49.35
CA GLY A 75 -26.58 54.21 50.01
C GLY A 75 -27.63 55.24 50.47
N ILE A 76 -27.42 56.54 50.24
CA ILE A 76 -28.30 57.60 50.75
C ILE A 76 -28.92 58.44 49.62
N ASN A 77 -28.13 58.84 48.64
CA ASN A 77 -28.59 59.70 47.54
C ASN A 77 -27.73 59.60 46.26
N SER A 78 -26.74 58.71 46.22
CA SER A 78 -25.95 58.45 45.01
C SER A 78 -26.79 57.80 43.93
N THR A 79 -26.83 58.39 42.73
CA THR A 79 -27.55 57.80 41.58
C THR A 79 -26.89 58.18 40.27
N MET A 80 -27.10 57.37 39.24
CA MET A 80 -26.87 57.77 37.86
C MET A 80 -28.15 57.57 37.05
N GLN A 81 -28.59 58.61 36.34
CA GLN A 81 -29.84 58.58 35.56
C GLN A 81 -29.55 58.97 34.10
N PRO A 82 -29.21 58.01 33.24
CA PRO A 82 -29.09 58.28 31.82
C PRO A 82 -30.46 58.55 31.18
N TYR A 83 -30.47 59.43 30.18
CA TYR A 83 -31.66 59.66 29.37
C TYR A 83 -31.69 58.67 28.20
N LEU A 84 -32.49 57.61 28.34
CA LEU A 84 -32.66 56.59 27.31
C LEU A 84 -34.05 56.71 26.67
N ALA A 85 -34.13 57.38 25.51
CA ALA A 85 -35.39 57.67 24.84
C ALA A 85 -36.15 56.42 24.37
N ASN A 86 -35.41 55.38 23.98
CA ASN A 86 -35.93 54.12 23.43
C ASN A 86 -35.21 52.92 24.09
N SER A 87 -35.42 52.72 25.40
CA SER A 87 -34.89 51.52 26.08
C SER A 87 -35.58 50.26 25.53
N PRO A 88 -34.97 49.05 25.59
CA PRO A 88 -35.69 47.83 25.23
C PRO A 88 -36.99 47.72 26.04
N GLN A 89 -38.13 47.81 25.36
CA GLN A 89 -39.46 47.80 25.96
C GLN A 89 -40.02 46.39 25.95
N VAL A 90 -40.99 46.13 26.84
CA VAL A 90 -41.72 44.86 26.91
C VAL A 90 -40.73 43.68 26.96
N ASN A 91 -40.90 42.66 26.12
CA ASN A 91 -40.10 41.45 26.14
C ASN A 91 -38.80 41.59 25.34
N ASN A 92 -38.57 42.63 24.51
CA ASN A 92 -37.42 42.70 23.58
C ASN A 92 -36.11 42.04 24.04
N THR A 93 -35.45 41.28 23.17
CA THR A 93 -34.16 40.66 23.52
C THR A 93 -33.15 41.69 24.09
N ARG A 94 -32.43 41.30 25.15
CA ARG A 94 -31.41 42.17 25.79
C ARG A 94 -30.31 41.42 26.51
N THR A 95 -29.18 42.08 26.67
CA THR A 95 -28.13 41.69 27.62
C THR A 95 -27.76 42.90 28.47
N ILE A 96 -27.66 42.72 29.79
CA ILE A 96 -27.16 43.73 30.73
C ILE A 96 -25.96 43.13 31.45
N THR A 97 -24.84 43.84 31.45
CA THR A 97 -23.63 43.41 32.17
C THR A 97 -23.12 44.50 33.06
N GLY A 98 -22.27 44.11 34.02
CA GLY A 98 -21.54 45.07 34.83
C GLY A 98 -20.73 44.39 35.92
N TRP A 99 -19.98 45.21 36.62
CA TRP A 99 -19.27 44.82 37.83
C TRP A 99 -19.84 45.58 39.02
N PHE A 100 -19.99 44.88 40.14
CA PHE A 100 -20.37 45.48 41.41
C PHE A 100 -19.44 45.02 42.53
N LYS A 101 -19.32 45.84 43.57
CA LYS A 101 -18.62 45.53 44.82
C LYS A 101 -19.43 46.06 45.99
N ILE A 102 -19.83 45.16 46.89
CA ILE A 102 -20.71 45.46 48.02
C ILE A 102 -20.34 44.63 49.24
N ASN A 103 -20.53 45.17 50.45
CA ASN A 103 -20.17 44.50 51.70
C ASN A 103 -21.35 44.21 52.63
N LYS A 104 -22.46 44.96 52.54
CA LYS A 104 -23.67 44.77 53.36
C LYS A 104 -24.84 45.61 52.81
N PRO A 105 -26.10 45.32 53.17
CA PRO A 105 -27.24 46.12 52.74
C PRO A 105 -27.38 47.41 53.57
N VAL A 106 -28.04 48.42 52.99
CA VAL A 106 -28.34 49.71 53.66
C VAL A 106 -29.42 49.56 54.74
N SER A 107 -30.34 48.60 54.57
CA SER A 107 -31.36 48.24 55.57
C SER A 107 -31.73 46.76 55.51
N GLU A 108 -32.21 46.19 56.63
CA GLU A 108 -32.67 44.79 56.69
C GLU A 108 -34.05 44.55 56.07
N SER A 109 -34.75 45.61 55.65
CA SER A 109 -36.19 45.57 55.33
C SER A 109 -36.57 45.76 53.86
N PHE A 110 -35.64 46.18 52.98
CA PHE A 110 -35.97 46.53 51.59
C PHE A 110 -34.90 46.10 50.58
N ASP A 111 -35.33 45.78 49.36
CA ASP A 111 -34.48 45.50 48.21
C ASP A 111 -33.96 46.80 47.59
N PHE A 112 -32.64 46.95 47.46
CA PHE A 112 -32.03 48.10 46.81
C PHE A 112 -31.58 47.74 45.39
N ALA A 113 -31.82 48.64 44.44
CA ALA A 113 -31.62 48.36 43.02
C ALA A 113 -30.26 48.83 42.50
N LEU A 114 -29.58 47.90 41.85
CA LEU A 114 -28.40 48.14 41.02
C LEU A 114 -28.79 48.88 39.74
N ILE A 115 -29.77 48.32 39.04
CA ILE A 115 -30.34 48.83 37.80
C ILE A 115 -31.85 48.73 37.92
N ASN A 116 -32.55 49.81 37.63
CA ASN A 116 -34.00 49.86 37.68
C ASN A 116 -34.52 50.60 36.44
N TYR A 117 -35.51 50.01 35.80
CA TYR A 117 -36.14 50.53 34.60
C TYR A 117 -37.67 50.46 34.72
N GLY A 118 -38.32 51.63 34.62
CA GLY A 118 -39.77 51.80 34.78
C GLY A 118 -40.13 52.61 36.03
N ASN A 119 -41.36 53.11 36.11
CA ASN A 119 -41.82 53.99 37.20
C ASN A 119 -42.75 53.32 38.22
N ASN A 120 -43.35 52.18 37.88
CA ASN A 120 -44.23 51.44 38.80
C ASN A 120 -43.39 50.42 39.60
N PRO A 121 -43.40 50.46 40.94
CA PRO A 121 -42.65 49.50 41.79
C PRO A 121 -43.00 48.03 41.53
N ASP A 122 -44.22 47.71 41.13
CA ASP A 122 -44.68 46.31 40.97
C ASP A 122 -44.31 45.71 39.61
N THR A 123 -44.07 46.55 38.60
CA THR A 123 -43.88 46.10 37.20
C THR A 123 -42.58 46.58 36.56
N ALA A 124 -41.77 47.36 37.27
CA ALA A 124 -40.44 47.76 36.81
C ALA A 124 -39.48 46.57 36.70
N PHE A 125 -38.60 46.61 35.70
CA PHE A 125 -37.47 45.71 35.62
C PHE A 125 -36.40 46.17 36.59
N ARG A 126 -35.99 45.29 37.50
CA ARG A 126 -34.96 45.59 38.51
C ARG A 126 -33.93 44.48 38.53
N ILE A 127 -32.67 44.88 38.55
CA ILE A 127 -31.58 44.08 39.10
C ILE A 127 -31.30 44.68 40.47
N SER A 128 -31.53 43.92 41.53
CA SER A 128 -31.47 44.36 42.93
C SER A 128 -30.77 43.34 43.81
N PHE A 129 -30.61 43.66 45.08
CA PHE A 129 -30.16 42.70 46.08
C PHE A 129 -31.22 42.49 47.15
N TYR A 130 -31.49 41.23 47.46
CA TYR A 130 -32.20 40.85 48.67
C TYR A 130 -31.32 41.06 49.90
N SER A 131 -31.92 41.27 51.08
CA SER A 131 -31.18 41.52 52.33
C SER A 131 -30.22 40.40 52.75
N LYS A 132 -30.37 39.18 52.21
CA LYS A 132 -29.44 38.05 52.38
C LYS A 132 -28.24 38.05 51.41
N GLY A 133 -28.07 39.10 50.60
CA GLY A 133 -26.95 39.21 49.65
C GLY A 133 -27.21 38.59 48.28
N TYR A 134 -28.45 38.15 48.01
CA TYR A 134 -28.78 37.48 46.76
C TYR A 134 -28.98 38.53 45.67
N LEU A 135 -28.33 38.34 44.52
CA LEU A 135 -28.64 39.12 43.33
C LEU A 135 -29.97 38.65 42.78
N ASP A 136 -30.90 39.59 42.69
CA ASP A 136 -32.28 39.38 42.29
C ASP A 136 -32.56 40.11 40.98
N VAL A 137 -33.35 39.48 40.12
CA VAL A 137 -33.91 40.08 38.91
C VAL A 137 -35.43 40.04 39.01
N THR A 138 -36.04 41.22 39.16
CA THR A 138 -37.49 41.37 39.35
C THR A 138 -38.13 42.01 38.12
N PHE A 139 -39.30 41.50 37.73
CA PHE A 139 -40.11 42.00 36.62
C PHE A 139 -41.54 41.45 36.77
N ASN A 140 -42.55 42.22 36.36
CA ASN A 140 -43.95 41.78 36.34
C ASN A 140 -44.42 41.01 37.60
N ASN A 141 -44.09 41.52 38.79
CA ASN A 141 -44.38 40.89 40.08
C ASN A 141 -43.75 39.50 40.32
N GLN A 142 -42.71 39.14 39.56
CA GLN A 142 -41.88 37.94 39.74
C GLN A 142 -40.45 38.35 40.08
N THR A 143 -39.83 37.61 40.99
CA THR A 143 -38.41 37.78 41.35
C THR A 143 -37.67 36.47 41.15
N ILE A 144 -36.60 36.54 40.37
CA ILE A 144 -35.64 35.47 40.19
C ILE A 144 -34.44 35.78 41.07
N SER A 145 -34.01 34.84 41.90
CA SER A 145 -32.96 35.07 42.88
C SER A 145 -31.84 34.05 42.74
N SER A 146 -30.60 34.53 42.74
CA SER A 146 -29.38 33.72 42.64
C SER A 146 -29.11 32.79 43.83
N GLN A 147 -29.81 32.96 44.96
CA GLN A 147 -29.67 32.12 46.17
C GLN A 147 -28.25 32.04 46.77
N LYS A 148 -27.37 32.99 46.44
CA LYS A 148 -26.00 33.07 46.98
C LYS A 148 -25.73 34.46 47.55
N ASP A 149 -25.05 34.51 48.69
CA ASP A 149 -24.64 35.76 49.33
C ASP A 149 -23.40 36.36 48.63
N TYR A 150 -23.56 37.56 48.08
CA TYR A 150 -22.50 38.30 47.39
C TYR A 150 -21.99 39.52 48.19
N PHE A 151 -22.38 39.68 49.46
CA PHE A 151 -21.90 40.73 50.35
C PHE A 151 -20.54 40.38 50.95
N ASN A 152 -19.51 40.40 50.12
CA ASN A 152 -18.15 39.95 50.48
C ASN A 152 -17.04 40.98 50.19
N ASN A 153 -17.44 42.20 49.81
CA ASN A 153 -16.53 43.30 49.45
C ASN A 153 -15.52 42.93 48.35
N GLN A 154 -15.88 42.02 47.43
CA GLN A 154 -15.12 41.69 46.23
C GLN A 154 -15.81 42.24 44.98
N TRP A 155 -15.04 42.47 43.92
CA TRP A 155 -15.59 42.78 42.61
C TRP A 155 -16.20 41.52 41.99
N ILE A 156 -17.47 41.62 41.59
CA ILE A 156 -18.25 40.52 41.02
C ILE A 156 -18.82 40.97 39.69
N PHE A 157 -18.61 40.17 38.65
CA PHE A 157 -19.21 40.38 37.34
C PHE A 157 -20.58 39.75 37.29
N PHE A 158 -21.57 40.46 36.75
CA PHE A 158 -22.87 39.89 36.42
C PHE A 158 -23.17 40.10 34.94
N ALA A 159 -23.86 39.14 34.35
CA ALA A 159 -24.48 39.28 33.05
C ALA A 159 -25.87 38.64 33.06
N PHE A 160 -26.88 39.44 32.77
CA PHE A 160 -28.24 38.97 32.55
C PHE A 160 -28.55 39.02 31.06
N THR A 161 -28.92 37.89 30.47
CA THR A 161 -29.38 37.80 29.08
C THR A 161 -30.83 37.38 29.03
N PHE A 162 -31.61 37.94 28.11
CA PHE A 162 -32.96 37.49 27.80
C PHE A 162 -33.18 37.44 26.31
N ASN A 163 -33.74 36.33 25.83
CA ASN A 163 -34.21 36.13 24.47
C ASN A 163 -35.74 36.17 24.44
N ASP A 164 -36.30 37.11 23.69
CA ASP A 164 -37.74 37.31 23.55
C ASP A 164 -38.43 36.29 22.64
N ASP A 165 -37.72 35.76 21.64
CA ASP A 165 -38.25 34.71 20.76
C ASP A 165 -38.57 33.42 21.55
N THR A 166 -37.80 33.14 22.61
CA THR A 166 -37.91 31.92 23.41
C THR A 166 -38.37 32.16 24.85
N ASN A 167 -38.59 33.42 25.24
CA ASN A 167 -38.78 33.85 26.62
C ASN A 167 -37.72 33.27 27.59
N PHE A 168 -36.48 33.09 27.14
CA PHE A 168 -35.44 32.39 27.91
C PHE A 168 -34.45 33.38 28.51
N PHE A 169 -34.26 33.33 29.83
CA PHE A 169 -33.28 34.13 30.53
C PHE A 169 -32.07 33.30 30.96
N SER A 170 -30.93 33.96 31.13
CA SER A 170 -29.76 33.40 31.78
C SER A 170 -29.08 34.48 32.62
N LEU A 171 -28.69 34.12 33.84
CA LEU A 171 -27.92 34.93 34.77
C LEU A 171 -26.57 34.28 34.97
N TYR A 172 -25.53 34.98 34.55
CA TYR A 172 -24.14 34.59 34.74
C TYR A 172 -23.53 35.45 35.84
N ILE A 173 -22.79 34.82 36.75
CA ILE A 173 -21.98 35.50 37.78
C ILE A 173 -20.55 35.04 37.62
N ASN A 174 -19.60 35.97 37.51
CA ASN A 174 -18.18 35.69 37.23
C ASN A 174 -17.98 34.75 36.02
N ASN A 175 -18.77 34.96 34.96
CA ASN A 175 -18.80 34.17 33.73
C ASN A 175 -19.22 32.68 33.90
N VAL A 176 -19.81 32.33 35.04
CA VAL A 176 -20.43 31.02 35.28
C VAL A 176 -21.94 31.18 35.20
N LEU A 177 -22.62 30.32 34.46
CA LEU A 177 -24.08 30.28 34.43
C LEU A 177 -24.60 29.87 35.82
N GLU A 178 -25.25 30.80 36.51
CA GLU A 178 -25.80 30.55 37.85
C GLU A 178 -27.25 30.10 37.80
N LEU A 179 -28.05 30.71 36.91
CA LEU A 179 -29.46 30.44 36.82
C LEU A 179 -29.97 30.70 35.40
N SER A 180 -30.90 29.88 34.94
CA SER A 180 -31.57 30.06 33.65
C SER A 180 -32.96 29.44 33.68
N GLY A 181 -33.82 29.87 32.77
CA GLY A 181 -35.15 29.29 32.61
C GLY A 181 -35.99 30.08 31.63
N THR A 182 -37.22 29.64 31.46
CA THR A 182 -38.22 30.37 30.67
C THR A 182 -39.05 31.24 31.59
N VAL A 183 -39.21 32.51 31.25
CA VAL A 183 -40.03 33.45 31.99
C VAL A 183 -40.62 34.53 31.08
N ASP A 184 -41.85 34.94 31.35
CA ASP A 184 -42.50 36.04 30.64
C ASP A 184 -42.02 37.40 31.19
N LEU A 185 -40.96 37.94 30.61
CA LEU A 185 -40.40 39.26 30.99
C LEU A 185 -41.24 40.44 30.47
N PHE A 186 -42.46 40.61 30.96
CA PHE A 186 -43.31 41.73 30.55
C PHE A 186 -43.00 43.01 31.36
N THR A 187 -42.18 43.92 30.82
CA THR A 187 -42.02 45.26 31.41
C THR A 187 -43.11 46.20 30.91
N GLN A 188 -44.05 46.62 31.76
CA GLN A 188 -45.08 47.60 31.39
C GLN A 188 -44.47 49.00 31.18
N GLU A 189 -44.83 49.65 30.07
CA GLU A 189 -44.37 51.00 29.74
C GLU A 189 -44.84 52.02 30.78
N PHE A 190 -43.90 52.63 31.50
CA PHE A 190 -44.17 53.84 32.27
C PHE A 190 -42.98 54.79 32.19
N GLY A 191 -42.75 55.43 31.04
CA GLY A 191 -41.88 56.61 30.89
C GLY A 191 -40.37 56.41 31.13
N ASN A 192 -39.56 57.14 30.35
CA ASN A 192 -38.09 57.09 30.39
C ASN A 192 -37.51 57.34 31.78
N SER A 193 -37.06 56.30 32.47
CA SER A 193 -36.36 56.44 33.75
C SER A 193 -35.47 55.23 34.05
N LEU A 194 -34.48 54.96 33.20
CA LEU A 194 -33.37 54.08 33.59
C LEU A 194 -32.62 54.74 34.75
N ARG A 195 -32.45 54.00 35.84
CA ARG A 195 -31.77 54.43 37.06
C ARG A 195 -30.72 53.39 37.39
N ILE A 196 -29.52 53.85 37.68
CA ILE A 196 -28.42 53.05 38.19
C ILE A 196 -28.14 53.51 39.62
N GLY A 197 -28.12 52.56 40.54
CA GLY A 197 -27.91 52.78 41.97
C GLY A 197 -29.11 53.29 42.78
N LYS A 198 -30.33 53.24 42.22
CA LYS A 198 -31.58 53.46 43.00
C LYS A 198 -32.80 52.75 42.41
N ASN A 199 -33.78 52.43 43.27
CA ASN A 199 -35.10 51.97 42.86
C ASN A 199 -36.11 53.16 42.71
N ASN A 200 -37.41 52.84 42.57
CA ASN A 200 -38.50 53.83 42.44
C ASN A 200 -38.91 54.48 43.77
N GLU A 201 -38.59 53.85 44.89
CA GLU A 201 -39.05 54.19 46.25
C GLU A 201 -38.00 54.93 47.07
N LYS A 202 -36.87 55.31 46.44
CA LYS A 202 -35.70 55.98 47.04
C LYS A 202 -34.83 55.05 47.91
N ASP A 203 -34.79 53.76 47.62
CA ASP A 203 -33.72 52.89 48.13
C ASP A 203 -32.51 52.97 47.22
N PHE A 204 -31.34 53.24 47.80
CA PHE A 204 -30.11 53.51 47.09
C PHE A 204 -29.12 52.36 47.27
N PHE A 205 -28.34 52.09 46.24
CA PHE A 205 -27.24 51.13 46.29
C PHE A 205 -26.09 51.70 47.13
N GLU A 206 -25.50 50.88 48.01
CA GLU A 206 -24.26 51.19 48.75
C GLU A 206 -23.17 50.22 48.31
N GLY A 207 -22.20 50.74 47.56
CA GLY A 207 -21.15 49.91 46.95
C GLY A 207 -20.48 50.62 45.80
N ALA A 208 -19.64 49.90 45.04
CA ALA A 208 -18.99 50.43 43.84
C ALA A 208 -19.46 49.69 42.58
N LEU A 209 -19.57 50.41 41.46
CA LEU A 209 -19.93 49.90 40.14
C LEU A 209 -18.83 50.20 39.12
N ASP A 210 -18.71 49.31 38.14
CA ASP A 210 -17.76 49.39 37.03
C ASP A 210 -18.32 48.71 35.76
N ASP A 211 -17.88 49.15 34.57
CA ASP A 211 -18.13 48.55 33.25
C ASP A 211 -19.61 48.17 32.96
N ILE A 212 -20.56 49.08 33.23
CA ILE A 212 -22.00 48.82 33.03
C ILE A 212 -22.36 48.93 31.54
N GLY A 213 -22.94 47.87 30.96
CA GLY A 213 -23.31 47.78 29.55
C GLY A 213 -24.72 47.26 29.30
N LEU A 214 -25.33 47.68 28.19
CA LEU A 214 -26.63 47.21 27.71
C LEU A 214 -26.60 46.95 26.20
N TRP A 215 -27.11 45.79 25.78
CA TRP A 215 -27.27 45.38 24.37
C TRP A 215 -28.71 45.01 24.06
N ASN A 216 -29.15 45.18 22.81
CA ASN A 216 -30.45 44.74 22.28
C ASN A 216 -30.43 43.32 21.68
N ARG A 217 -29.48 42.49 22.10
CA ARG A 217 -29.32 41.09 21.68
C ARG A 217 -28.81 40.23 22.82
N VAL A 218 -28.87 38.91 22.67
CA VAL A 218 -28.15 37.97 23.54
C VAL A 218 -26.66 37.98 23.17
N LEU A 219 -25.79 38.19 24.15
CA LEU A 219 -24.35 37.98 23.98
C LEU A 219 -24.02 36.49 24.09
N THR A 220 -23.10 36.02 23.25
CA THR A 220 -22.62 34.63 23.27
C THR A 220 -21.72 34.37 24.49
N PRO A 221 -21.53 33.10 24.91
CA PRO A 221 -20.59 32.77 25.99
C PRO A 221 -19.16 33.31 25.76
N ALA A 222 -18.69 33.34 24.51
CA ALA A 222 -17.37 33.91 24.17
C ALA A 222 -17.33 35.43 24.38
N GLU A 223 -18.40 36.14 24.01
CA GLU A 223 -18.52 37.58 24.22
C GLU A 223 -18.63 37.94 25.71
N LEU A 224 -19.39 37.17 26.50
CA LEU A 224 -19.46 37.33 27.95
C LEU A 224 -18.10 37.06 28.61
N SER A 225 -17.37 36.05 28.14
CA SER A 225 -16.01 35.73 28.58
C SER A 225 -15.04 36.88 28.31
N ALA A 226 -15.13 37.53 27.15
CA ALA A 226 -14.34 38.72 26.80
C ALA A 226 -14.64 39.93 27.70
N LEU A 227 -15.89 40.12 28.12
CA LEU A 227 -16.28 41.16 29.08
C LEU A 227 -15.80 40.87 30.51
N TYR A 228 -15.80 39.59 30.92
CA TYR A 228 -15.34 39.17 32.25
C TYR A 228 -13.80 39.21 32.40
N THR A 229 -13.06 38.89 31.35
CA THR A 229 -11.59 38.87 31.38
C THR A 229 -10.98 39.73 30.27
N PRO A 230 -11.10 41.07 30.33
CA PRO A 230 -10.50 41.94 29.33
C PRO A 230 -8.98 41.73 29.29
N GLY A 231 -8.47 41.27 28.14
CA GLY A 231 -7.03 41.15 27.91
C GLY A 231 -6.35 39.86 28.42
N GLN A 232 -7.08 38.84 28.86
CA GLN A 232 -6.52 37.48 29.07
C GLN A 232 -6.75 36.62 27.82
N PRO A 233 -5.76 35.84 27.34
CA PRO A 233 -5.94 34.95 26.19
C PRO A 233 -7.00 33.88 26.51
N GLN A 234 -7.95 33.67 25.58
CA GLN A 234 -8.88 32.55 25.65
C GLN A 234 -8.08 31.24 25.66
N ILE A 235 -8.22 30.44 26.72
CA ILE A 235 -7.58 29.12 26.80
C ILE A 235 -8.35 28.17 25.89
N THR A 236 -7.76 27.83 24.75
CA THR A 236 -8.30 26.82 23.83
C THR A 236 -7.78 25.44 24.19
N TYR A 237 -8.61 24.43 23.97
CA TYR A 237 -8.27 23.04 24.22
C TYR A 237 -8.42 22.21 22.95
N THR A 238 -7.48 21.29 22.76
CA THR A 238 -7.50 20.23 21.75
C THR A 238 -8.08 18.97 22.37
N LEU A 239 -8.99 18.31 21.68
CA LEU A 239 -9.61 17.06 22.14
C LEU A 239 -8.62 15.89 22.01
N ILE A 240 -8.46 15.12 23.08
CA ILE A 240 -7.62 13.91 23.17
C ILE A 240 -8.48 12.76 23.71
N PRO A 241 -9.31 12.10 22.87
CA PRO A 241 -10.28 11.10 23.33
C PRO A 241 -9.64 9.83 23.93
N ASP A 242 -8.45 9.46 23.47
CA ASP A 242 -7.74 8.28 23.95
C ASP A 242 -7.03 8.57 25.27
N THR A 243 -7.52 7.96 26.34
CA THR A 243 -6.96 8.15 27.69
C THR A 243 -5.50 7.74 27.83
N ASN A 244 -4.99 6.81 27.00
CA ASN A 244 -3.58 6.44 27.02
C ASN A 244 -2.73 7.48 26.30
N PHE A 245 -3.25 8.10 25.23
CA PHE A 245 -2.57 9.22 24.58
C PHE A 245 -2.45 10.41 25.54
N GLU A 246 -3.54 10.79 26.20
CA GLU A 246 -3.52 11.88 27.18
C GLU A 246 -2.61 11.59 28.37
N LYS A 247 -2.67 10.38 28.96
CA LYS A 247 -1.71 9.96 30.00
C LYS A 247 -0.27 10.12 29.51
N LYS A 248 0.00 9.76 28.26
CA LYS A 248 1.34 9.89 27.70
C LYS A 248 1.77 11.35 27.58
N LEU A 249 0.87 12.25 27.20
CA LEU A 249 1.15 13.69 27.19
C LEU A 249 1.43 14.24 28.59
N ILE A 250 0.69 13.79 29.60
CA ILE A 250 0.93 14.14 31.01
C ILE A 250 2.28 13.60 31.49
N GLU A 251 2.63 12.35 31.18
CA GLU A 251 3.93 11.75 31.50
C GLU A 251 5.11 12.52 30.87
N LEU A 252 4.90 13.06 29.67
CA LEU A 252 5.89 13.86 28.95
C LEU A 252 5.95 15.32 29.46
N GLY A 253 5.06 15.72 30.37
CA GLY A 253 4.95 17.09 30.87
C GLY A 253 4.41 18.09 29.85
N ILE A 254 3.79 17.61 28.77
CA ILE A 254 3.15 18.42 27.72
C ILE A 254 1.76 18.87 28.17
N ASP A 255 1.04 17.99 28.88
CA ASP A 255 -0.24 18.31 29.48
C ASP A 255 -0.12 18.42 31.01
N SER A 256 -0.89 19.34 31.59
CA SER A 256 -0.92 19.59 33.02
C SER A 256 -2.33 19.35 33.55
N GLY A 257 -2.56 18.19 34.17
CA GLY A 257 -3.90 17.87 34.66
C GLY A 257 -4.10 16.41 35.05
N VAL A 258 -5.37 16.09 35.28
CA VAL A 258 -5.88 14.72 35.28
C VAL A 258 -6.30 14.38 33.86
N VAL A 259 -6.40 13.09 33.56
CA VAL A 259 -6.95 12.59 32.30
C VAL A 259 -8.41 13.06 32.18
N ASP A 260 -8.68 14.08 31.37
CA ASP A 260 -9.99 14.70 31.17
C ASP A 260 -10.43 14.81 29.70
N GLY A 261 -9.67 14.18 28.80
CA GLY A 261 -9.93 14.03 27.38
C GLY A 261 -9.47 15.21 26.53
N LYS A 262 -8.59 16.09 27.04
CA LYS A 262 -8.17 17.29 26.32
C LYS A 262 -6.82 17.83 26.82
N VAL A 263 -6.16 18.61 25.97
CA VAL A 263 -4.92 19.32 26.31
C VAL A 263 -5.04 20.79 25.89
N ARG A 264 -4.39 21.72 26.59
CA ARG A 264 -4.37 23.13 26.15
C ARG A 264 -3.64 23.23 24.81
N THR A 265 -4.28 23.82 23.81
CA THR A 265 -3.71 23.92 22.45
C THR A 265 -2.40 24.71 22.43
N SER A 266 -2.25 25.70 23.34
CA SER A 266 -1.00 26.45 23.49
C SER A 266 0.19 25.58 23.88
N ASP A 267 -0.05 24.52 24.65
CA ASP A 267 1.00 23.69 25.25
C ASP A 267 1.57 22.71 24.21
N ILE A 268 0.74 22.34 23.22
CA ILE A 268 1.14 21.46 22.10
C ILE A 268 1.60 22.22 20.85
N ALA A 269 1.25 23.49 20.70
CA ALA A 269 1.52 24.26 19.48
C ALA A 269 3.01 24.42 19.15
N SER A 270 3.89 24.37 20.16
CA SER A 270 5.35 24.49 20.03
C SER A 270 6.10 23.15 20.08
N VAL A 271 5.38 22.03 20.22
CA VAL A 271 6.00 20.70 20.31
C VAL A 271 6.51 20.28 18.93
N GLU A 272 7.83 20.25 18.77
CA GLU A 272 8.48 19.86 17.51
C GLU A 272 8.73 18.35 17.38
N SER A 273 8.84 17.64 18.51
CA SER A 273 9.09 16.21 18.54
C SER A 273 8.22 15.53 19.60
N LEU A 274 7.51 14.48 19.19
CA LEU A 274 6.61 13.72 20.06
C LEU A 274 6.87 12.23 19.94
N ASN A 275 7.22 11.59 21.06
CA ASN A 275 7.36 10.14 21.16
C ASN A 275 6.31 9.56 22.10
N VAL A 276 5.34 8.89 21.50
CA VAL A 276 4.22 8.20 22.17
C VAL A 276 4.23 6.70 21.84
N SER A 277 5.41 6.16 21.49
CA SER A 277 5.59 4.74 21.18
C SER A 277 5.28 3.83 22.37
N SER A 278 4.90 2.58 22.09
CA SER A 278 4.69 1.53 23.10
C SER A 278 3.77 1.93 24.25
N SER A 279 2.78 2.80 23.99
CA SER A 279 1.94 3.43 25.02
C SER A 279 0.50 2.89 25.04
N SER A 280 0.24 1.80 24.31
CA SER A 280 -1.09 1.18 24.19
C SER A 280 -2.17 2.15 23.69
N ILE A 281 -1.80 3.09 22.83
CA ILE A 281 -2.70 4.09 22.23
C ILE A 281 -3.46 3.43 21.09
N SER A 282 -4.76 3.68 21.02
CA SER A 282 -5.66 3.15 19.98
C SER A 282 -6.20 4.22 19.03
N ASP A 283 -6.22 5.47 19.48
CA ASP A 283 -6.65 6.65 18.71
C ASP A 283 -5.73 7.84 18.99
N LEU A 284 -5.20 8.45 17.93
CA LEU A 284 -4.33 9.65 17.99
C LEU A 284 -5.08 10.94 17.62
N THR A 285 -6.41 10.96 17.67
CA THR A 285 -7.21 12.17 17.49
C THR A 285 -6.68 13.30 18.38
N GLY A 286 -6.51 14.48 17.77
CA GLY A 286 -5.89 15.66 18.38
C GLY A 286 -4.44 15.89 17.93
N ILE A 287 -3.77 14.87 17.36
CA ILE A 287 -2.40 15.02 16.83
C ILE A 287 -2.32 16.10 15.75
N GLN A 288 -3.40 16.36 15.03
CA GLN A 288 -3.50 17.38 13.98
C GLN A 288 -3.23 18.80 14.47
N ASP A 289 -3.40 19.07 15.76
CA ASP A 289 -3.19 20.39 16.37
C ASP A 289 -1.75 20.62 16.84
N PHE A 290 -0.89 19.60 16.76
CA PHE A 290 0.57 19.72 16.95
C PHE A 290 1.21 20.33 15.69
N VAL A 291 0.93 21.60 15.45
CA VAL A 291 1.24 22.29 14.18
C VAL A 291 2.73 22.45 13.89
N SER A 292 3.58 22.46 14.92
CA SER A 292 5.04 22.57 14.79
C SER A 292 5.75 21.21 14.71
N LEU A 293 5.01 20.11 14.70
CA LEU A 293 5.58 18.77 14.80
C LEU A 293 6.39 18.40 13.56
N THR A 294 7.69 18.18 13.76
CA THR A 294 8.64 17.74 12.73
C THR A 294 9.01 16.26 12.87
N ASN A 295 8.88 15.69 14.07
CA ASN A 295 9.16 14.29 14.36
C ASN A 295 8.02 13.67 15.19
N LEU A 296 7.36 12.65 14.63
CA LEU A 296 6.36 11.86 15.34
C LEU A 296 6.79 10.40 15.39
N ASN A 297 6.97 9.86 16.59
CA ASN A 297 7.04 8.43 16.82
C ASN A 297 5.80 7.95 17.58
N CYS A 298 4.92 7.23 16.88
CA CYS A 298 3.74 6.56 17.42
C CYS A 298 3.79 5.03 17.24
N SER A 299 4.99 4.47 17.13
CA SER A 299 5.26 3.05 16.95
C SER A 299 4.71 2.14 18.04
N GLN A 300 4.51 0.86 17.72
CA GLN A 300 4.19 -0.20 18.71
C GLN A 300 2.94 0.11 19.53
N ASN A 301 1.89 0.60 18.87
CA ASN A 301 0.60 0.92 19.46
C ASN A 301 -0.50 0.05 18.83
N SER A 302 -1.77 0.42 18.98
CA SER A 302 -2.92 -0.28 18.39
C SER A 302 -3.73 0.61 17.45
N LEU A 303 -3.07 1.57 16.79
CA LEU A 303 -3.72 2.53 15.90
C LEU A 303 -4.32 1.83 14.69
N LYS A 304 -5.62 2.07 14.44
CA LYS A 304 -6.31 1.61 13.22
C LYS A 304 -6.33 2.67 12.12
N ALA A 305 -6.22 3.92 12.52
CA ALA A 305 -6.17 5.07 11.64
C ALA A 305 -5.15 6.06 12.21
N LEU A 306 -4.52 6.81 11.31
CA LEU A 306 -3.60 7.88 11.65
C LEU A 306 -3.86 9.03 10.68
N ASN A 307 -4.23 10.19 11.21
CA ASN A 307 -4.46 11.39 10.42
C ASN A 307 -3.41 12.45 10.79
N VAL A 308 -2.44 12.64 9.90
CA VAL A 308 -1.35 13.62 10.03
C VAL A 308 -1.46 14.77 9.03
N SER A 309 -2.66 14.97 8.45
CA SER A 309 -2.88 15.89 7.32
C SER A 309 -2.57 17.37 7.62
N ASN A 310 -2.65 17.78 8.88
CA ASN A 310 -2.31 19.15 9.33
C ASN A 310 -0.87 19.28 9.83
N ASN A 311 -0.16 18.18 10.08
CA ASN A 311 1.22 18.19 10.55
C ASN A 311 2.20 18.39 9.36
N THR A 312 2.00 19.47 8.62
CA THR A 312 2.72 19.77 7.35
C THR A 312 4.22 19.97 7.51
N ALA A 313 4.68 20.25 8.74
CA ALA A 313 6.10 20.37 9.10
C ALA A 313 6.80 19.01 9.31
N LEU A 314 6.08 17.87 9.29
CA LEU A 314 6.69 16.56 9.53
C LEU A 314 7.81 16.24 8.54
N THR A 315 8.96 15.90 9.10
CA THR A 315 10.16 15.43 8.41
C THR A 315 10.45 13.96 8.70
N VAL A 316 10.01 13.46 9.86
CA VAL A 316 10.13 12.07 10.30
C VAL A 316 8.79 11.59 10.83
N LEU A 317 8.29 10.47 10.28
CA LEU A 317 7.10 9.79 10.77
C LEU A 317 7.41 8.30 10.99
N ASP A 318 7.37 7.87 12.25
CA ASP A 318 7.46 6.46 12.64
C ASP A 318 6.12 5.99 13.24
N CYS A 319 5.40 5.17 12.48
CA CYS A 319 4.11 4.59 12.83
C CYS A 319 4.09 3.07 12.65
N ASN A 320 5.26 2.41 12.66
CA ASN A 320 5.37 0.96 12.52
C ASN A 320 4.66 0.20 13.67
N ASN A 321 4.44 -1.11 13.46
CA ASN A 321 3.85 -2.02 14.44
C ASN A 321 2.51 -1.49 15.00
N ASN A 322 1.60 -1.17 14.10
CA ASN A 322 0.23 -0.73 14.38
C ASN A 322 -0.77 -1.58 13.57
N GLN A 323 -2.00 -1.12 13.42
CA GLN A 323 -3.05 -1.79 12.64
C GLN A 323 -3.63 -0.87 11.56
N ILE A 324 -2.82 0.07 11.05
CA ILE A 324 -3.24 1.12 10.12
C ILE A 324 -3.53 0.47 8.76
N ALA A 325 -4.75 0.66 8.26
CA ALA A 325 -5.17 0.15 6.94
C ALA A 325 -4.98 1.17 5.81
N TYR A 326 -4.97 2.46 6.14
CA TYR A 326 -4.82 3.56 5.21
C TYR A 326 -4.00 4.67 5.86
N LEU A 327 -2.99 5.16 5.14
CA LEU A 327 -2.11 6.23 5.56
C LEU A 327 -1.99 7.25 4.43
N ASP A 328 -2.48 8.47 4.68
CA ASP A 328 -2.34 9.61 3.78
C ASP A 328 -1.23 10.52 4.28
N VAL A 329 -0.16 10.63 3.47
CA VAL A 329 1.00 11.52 3.71
C VAL A 329 1.11 12.62 2.66
N SER A 330 0.06 12.85 1.87
CA SER A 330 0.10 13.73 0.71
C SER A 330 0.29 15.23 1.03
N ASN A 331 0.04 15.63 2.29
CA ASN A 331 0.28 16.99 2.80
C ASN A 331 1.63 17.13 3.54
N ASN A 332 2.32 16.03 3.84
CA ASN A 332 3.56 16.03 4.59
C ASN A 332 4.76 16.11 3.62
N LEU A 333 4.81 17.19 2.84
CA LEU A 333 5.74 17.36 1.72
C LEU A 333 7.22 17.39 2.14
N SER A 334 7.48 17.73 3.41
CA SER A 334 8.81 17.79 4.02
C SER A 334 9.32 16.44 4.54
N LEU A 335 8.56 15.34 4.40
CA LEU A 335 8.98 14.02 4.88
C LEU A 335 10.28 13.57 4.22
N THR A 336 11.27 13.29 5.06
CA THR A 336 12.57 12.72 4.70
C THR A 336 12.70 11.26 5.13
N GLU A 337 11.96 10.86 6.17
CA GLU A 337 11.89 9.50 6.69
C GLU A 337 10.44 9.10 6.99
N LEU A 338 10.02 7.98 6.40
CA LEU A 338 8.74 7.34 6.68
C LEU A 338 8.96 5.88 7.06
N VAL A 339 8.61 5.53 8.30
CA VAL A 339 8.70 4.17 8.85
C VAL A 339 7.29 3.72 9.21
N CYS A 340 6.70 2.86 8.39
CA CYS A 340 5.32 2.39 8.52
C CYS A 340 5.19 0.87 8.38
N TYR A 341 6.30 0.13 8.60
CA TYR A 341 6.30 -1.33 8.51
C TYR A 341 5.41 -2.01 9.57
N SER A 342 5.00 -3.25 9.31
CA SER A 342 4.12 -4.02 10.22
C SER A 342 2.80 -3.29 10.50
N ASN A 343 2.06 -3.01 9.42
CA ASN A 343 0.71 -2.44 9.46
C ASN A 343 -0.24 -3.29 8.58
N LYS A 344 -1.39 -2.74 8.20
CA LYS A 344 -2.38 -3.39 7.33
C LYS A 344 -2.60 -2.60 6.04
N LEU A 345 -1.60 -1.83 5.59
CA LEU A 345 -1.72 -0.96 4.43
C LEU A 345 -1.96 -1.80 3.17
N THR A 346 -3.05 -1.53 2.47
CA THR A 346 -3.37 -2.15 1.17
C THR A 346 -2.87 -1.32 -0.01
N ALA A 347 -2.55 -0.05 0.25
CA ALA A 347 -1.90 0.87 -0.69
C ALA A 347 -1.07 1.90 0.10
N LEU A 348 -0.05 2.44 -0.55
CA LEU A 348 0.76 3.54 -0.04
C LEU A 348 1.13 4.47 -1.19
N ASP A 349 0.72 5.74 -1.11
CA ASP A 349 1.08 6.78 -2.08
C ASP A 349 2.09 7.74 -1.46
N VAL A 350 3.30 7.76 -2.03
CA VAL A 350 4.42 8.61 -1.62
C VAL A 350 4.91 9.54 -2.73
N LYS A 351 4.14 9.68 -3.83
CA LYS A 351 4.60 10.39 -5.04
C LYS A 351 4.88 11.87 -4.82
N LYS A 352 4.24 12.48 -3.80
CA LYS A 352 4.44 13.89 -3.42
C LYS A 352 5.58 14.09 -2.42
N ASN A 353 6.00 13.05 -1.72
CA ASN A 353 7.03 13.11 -0.69
C ASN A 353 8.43 12.98 -1.33
N THR A 354 8.73 13.89 -2.26
CA THR A 354 9.95 13.87 -3.10
C THR A 354 11.24 14.03 -2.30
N ALA A 355 11.17 14.53 -1.07
CA ALA A 355 12.28 14.65 -0.14
C ALA A 355 12.63 13.35 0.61
N LEU A 356 11.88 12.25 0.43
CA LEU A 356 12.14 10.98 1.12
C LEU A 356 13.53 10.43 0.79
N THR A 357 14.31 10.21 1.84
CA THR A 357 15.63 9.56 1.82
C THR A 357 15.60 8.16 2.41
N LYS A 358 14.60 7.88 3.25
CA LYS A 358 14.35 6.56 3.86
C LYS A 358 12.86 6.25 3.83
N LEU A 359 12.53 5.11 3.23
CA LEU A 359 11.18 4.54 3.26
C LEU A 359 11.27 3.10 3.78
N ASP A 360 10.68 2.83 4.93
CA ASP A 360 10.52 1.47 5.47
C ASP A 360 9.02 1.17 5.63
N SER A 361 8.47 0.42 4.69
CA SER A 361 7.05 0.13 4.55
C SER A 361 6.74 -1.37 4.48
N GLY A 362 7.68 -2.22 4.88
CA GLY A 362 7.53 -3.67 4.80
C GLY A 362 6.40 -4.23 5.69
N SER A 363 6.14 -5.54 5.61
CA SER A 363 5.11 -6.24 6.40
C SER A 363 3.74 -5.57 6.29
N ASN A 364 3.30 -5.29 5.07
CA ASN A 364 2.00 -4.72 4.73
C ASN A 364 1.27 -5.61 3.71
N GLN A 365 0.21 -5.11 3.06
CA GLN A 365 -0.66 -5.89 2.18
C GLN A 365 -0.82 -5.25 0.79
N TYR A 366 0.08 -4.34 0.40
CA TYR A 366 0.03 -3.66 -0.90
C TYR A 366 0.71 -4.49 -2.00
N THR A 367 0.03 -4.64 -3.14
CA THR A 367 0.55 -5.44 -4.27
C THR A 367 1.43 -4.62 -5.23
N SER A 368 1.47 -3.30 -5.06
CA SER A 368 2.29 -2.37 -5.85
C SER A 368 2.76 -1.20 -5.00
N LEU A 369 3.91 -0.63 -5.36
CA LEU A 369 4.48 0.54 -4.71
C LEU A 369 5.17 1.39 -5.79
N ASP A 370 4.73 2.64 -5.96
CA ASP A 370 5.30 3.58 -6.92
C ASP A 370 6.19 4.59 -6.19
N ILE A 371 7.49 4.50 -6.45
CA ILE A 371 8.55 5.34 -5.87
C ILE A 371 9.29 6.16 -6.92
N SER A 372 8.72 6.28 -8.12
CA SER A 372 9.38 6.88 -9.29
C SER A 372 9.81 8.34 -9.07
N ASN A 373 9.12 9.06 -8.18
CA ASN A 373 9.41 10.45 -7.82
C ASN A 373 10.35 10.60 -6.61
N ASN A 374 10.61 9.52 -5.85
CA ASN A 374 11.40 9.56 -4.63
C ASN A 374 12.89 9.32 -4.95
N THR A 375 13.44 10.16 -5.83
CA THR A 375 14.80 10.01 -6.39
C THR A 375 15.91 10.17 -5.36
N ALA A 376 15.61 10.78 -4.20
CA ALA A 376 16.54 10.95 -3.09
C ALA A 376 16.64 9.73 -2.15
N LEU A 377 15.89 8.65 -2.40
CA LEU A 377 15.92 7.46 -1.55
C LEU A 377 17.31 6.83 -1.51
N THR A 378 17.81 6.62 -0.29
CA THR A 378 19.04 5.89 0.03
C THR A 378 18.76 4.55 0.71
N PHE A 379 17.59 4.42 1.33
CA PHE A 379 17.10 3.20 1.98
C PHE A 379 15.67 2.92 1.53
N LEU A 380 15.42 1.71 1.05
CA LEU A 380 14.08 1.20 0.77
C LEU A 380 13.87 -0.18 1.41
N GLY A 381 12.95 -0.25 2.37
CA GLY A 381 12.37 -1.47 2.90
C GLY A 381 10.93 -1.62 2.40
N CYS A 382 10.68 -2.67 1.61
CA CYS A 382 9.35 -3.05 1.13
C CYS A 382 9.13 -4.57 1.21
N ASN A 383 9.81 -5.22 2.15
CA ASN A 383 9.74 -6.65 2.37
C ASN A 383 8.33 -7.11 2.82
N THR A 384 7.97 -8.36 2.57
CA THR A 384 6.76 -8.97 3.14
C THR A 384 5.47 -8.17 2.83
N SER A 385 5.33 -7.66 1.61
CA SER A 385 4.19 -6.79 1.21
C SER A 385 3.27 -7.37 0.12
N GLN A 386 3.66 -8.48 -0.52
CA GLN A 386 2.97 -9.12 -1.67
C GLN A 386 3.25 -8.48 -3.05
N LEU A 387 4.34 -7.73 -3.18
CA LEU A 387 4.75 -7.13 -4.46
C LEU A 387 5.03 -8.21 -5.52
N THR A 388 4.52 -8.02 -6.74
CA THR A 388 4.88 -8.86 -7.90
C THR A 388 5.98 -8.25 -8.77
N THR A 389 6.16 -6.94 -8.65
CA THR A 389 7.19 -6.14 -9.34
C THR A 389 7.58 -4.98 -8.44
N ILE A 390 8.79 -4.45 -8.65
CA ILE A 390 9.25 -3.18 -8.07
C ILE A 390 10.15 -2.50 -9.10
N ASP A 391 9.84 -1.26 -9.45
CA ASP A 391 10.68 -0.44 -10.32
C ASP A 391 11.49 0.53 -9.45
N VAL A 392 12.81 0.38 -9.53
CA VAL A 392 13.81 1.14 -8.77
C VAL A 392 14.74 1.95 -9.69
N SER A 393 14.43 2.01 -10.99
CA SER A 393 15.30 2.61 -12.03
C SER A 393 15.60 4.10 -11.79
N ASN A 394 14.65 4.85 -11.23
CA ASN A 394 14.82 6.28 -10.91
C ASN A 394 15.52 6.54 -9.57
N ASN A 395 15.69 5.50 -8.73
CA ASN A 395 16.19 5.66 -7.36
C ASN A 395 17.71 5.41 -7.29
N THR A 396 18.46 6.10 -8.15
CA THR A 396 19.91 5.90 -8.38
C THR A 396 20.80 6.17 -7.15
N ALA A 397 20.26 6.83 -6.12
CA ALA A 397 20.92 7.08 -4.83
C ALA A 397 20.78 5.93 -3.80
N LEU A 398 20.03 4.87 -4.11
CA LEU A 398 19.78 3.75 -3.20
C LEU A 398 21.06 3.02 -2.82
N LYS A 399 21.28 2.89 -1.51
CA LYS A 399 22.37 2.10 -0.92
C LYS A 399 21.89 0.76 -0.39
N LEU A 400 20.67 0.72 0.15
CA LEU A 400 20.06 -0.50 0.67
C LEU A 400 18.68 -0.71 0.06
N LEU A 401 18.47 -1.91 -0.49
CA LEU A 401 17.18 -2.40 -0.96
C LEU A 401 16.83 -3.71 -0.24
N ASP A 402 15.78 -3.67 0.59
CA ASP A 402 15.15 -4.87 1.18
C ASP A 402 13.76 -5.08 0.58
N CYS A 403 13.69 -6.01 -0.36
CA CYS A 403 12.46 -6.46 -1.04
C CYS A 403 12.16 -7.94 -0.81
N ARG A 404 12.71 -8.54 0.26
CA ARG A 404 12.53 -9.96 0.59
C ARG A 404 11.06 -10.34 0.83
N GLU A 405 10.76 -11.62 0.71
CA GLU A 405 9.44 -12.19 1.04
C GLU A 405 8.27 -11.54 0.27
N ASN A 406 8.48 -11.33 -1.02
CA ASN A 406 7.46 -10.87 -1.94
C ASN A 406 7.20 -11.95 -3.01
N LYS A 407 6.60 -11.57 -4.15
CA LYS A 407 6.33 -12.44 -5.31
C LYS A 407 7.01 -11.88 -6.57
N ILE A 408 8.16 -11.24 -6.39
CA ILE A 408 8.87 -10.55 -7.48
C ILE A 408 9.47 -11.59 -8.41
N THR A 409 9.17 -11.47 -9.70
CA THR A 409 9.65 -12.40 -10.75
C THR A 409 10.86 -11.87 -11.53
N THR A 410 11.00 -10.55 -11.60
CA THR A 410 12.13 -9.85 -12.21
C THR A 410 12.53 -8.66 -11.37
N LEU A 411 13.82 -8.44 -11.20
CA LEU A 411 14.37 -7.31 -10.46
C LEU A 411 15.52 -6.70 -11.25
N ASP A 412 15.35 -5.46 -11.70
CA ASP A 412 16.38 -4.69 -12.39
C ASP A 412 17.01 -3.68 -11.41
N VAL A 413 18.30 -3.84 -11.15
CA VAL A 413 19.10 -2.96 -10.29
C VAL A 413 20.25 -2.28 -11.05
N SER A 414 20.22 -2.32 -12.39
CA SER A 414 21.34 -1.90 -13.25
C SER A 414 21.68 -0.40 -13.13
N GLU A 415 20.69 0.45 -12.89
CA GLU A 415 20.85 1.89 -12.71
C GLU A 415 21.33 2.27 -11.28
N ILE A 416 21.25 1.35 -10.32
CA ILE A 416 21.57 1.60 -8.90
C ILE A 416 23.05 1.27 -8.62
N THR A 417 23.96 1.98 -9.28
CA THR A 417 25.40 1.74 -9.14
C THR A 417 25.98 2.04 -7.74
N THR A 418 25.18 2.65 -6.86
CA THR A 418 25.52 2.98 -5.46
C THR A 418 25.10 1.91 -4.44
N LEU A 419 24.42 0.85 -4.87
CA LEU A 419 23.85 -0.19 -4.01
C LEU A 419 24.94 -0.98 -3.27
N THR A 420 24.92 -0.94 -1.93
CA THR A 420 25.84 -1.67 -1.02
C THR A 420 25.20 -2.92 -0.43
N GLU A 421 23.88 -2.92 -0.22
CA GLU A 421 23.15 -4.05 0.36
C GLU A 421 21.88 -4.38 -0.43
N LEU A 422 21.74 -5.66 -0.81
CA LEU A 422 20.57 -6.18 -1.50
C LEU A 422 20.00 -7.43 -0.80
N TYR A 423 18.79 -7.30 -0.28
CA TYR A 423 18.00 -8.39 0.30
C TYR A 423 16.79 -8.68 -0.58
N CYS A 424 16.86 -9.74 -1.38
CA CYS A 424 15.82 -10.15 -2.32
C CYS A 424 15.38 -11.61 -2.11
N GLN A 425 15.68 -12.20 -0.96
CA GLN A 425 15.35 -13.60 -0.67
C GLN A 425 13.85 -13.86 -0.58
N SER A 426 13.44 -15.12 -0.78
CA SER A 426 12.04 -15.56 -0.73
C SER A 426 11.17 -14.80 -1.74
N ASN A 427 11.61 -14.79 -3.01
CA ASN A 427 10.87 -14.25 -4.16
C ASN A 427 10.77 -15.34 -5.25
N GLU A 428 10.40 -14.96 -6.47
CA GLU A 428 10.25 -15.86 -7.61
C GLU A 428 11.25 -15.53 -8.74
N LEU A 429 12.41 -14.96 -8.40
CA LEU A 429 13.43 -14.53 -9.36
C LEU A 429 14.04 -15.73 -10.09
N LYS A 430 14.10 -15.66 -11.42
CA LYS A 430 14.76 -16.65 -12.27
C LYS A 430 16.16 -16.24 -12.73
N ASP A 431 16.39 -14.93 -12.74
CA ASP A 431 17.65 -14.30 -13.09
C ASP A 431 17.86 -13.08 -12.18
N LEU A 432 19.11 -12.70 -11.98
CA LEU A 432 19.54 -11.54 -11.22
C LEU A 432 20.89 -11.04 -11.77
N ASP A 433 20.86 -9.97 -12.56
CA ASP A 433 22.06 -9.27 -13.02
C ASP A 433 22.44 -8.18 -12.01
N ILE A 434 23.64 -8.32 -11.43
CA ILE A 434 24.24 -7.36 -10.50
C ILE A 434 25.56 -6.79 -11.02
N SER A 435 25.85 -6.95 -12.32
CA SER A 435 27.14 -6.62 -12.92
C SER A 435 27.51 -5.12 -12.86
N LYS A 436 26.51 -4.27 -12.64
CA LYS A 436 26.67 -2.81 -12.47
C LYS A 436 26.89 -2.40 -11.01
N ASN A 437 26.48 -3.21 -10.05
CA ASN A 437 26.52 -2.89 -8.61
C ASN A 437 27.89 -3.28 -8.01
N LYS A 438 28.98 -2.67 -8.51
CA LYS A 438 30.36 -3.04 -8.15
C LYS A 438 30.74 -2.78 -6.70
N VAL A 439 30.02 -1.85 -6.05
CA VAL A 439 30.17 -1.50 -4.63
C VAL A 439 29.30 -2.35 -3.71
N LEU A 440 28.61 -3.37 -4.23
CA LEU A 440 27.77 -4.27 -3.44
C LEU A 440 28.63 -5.05 -2.44
N GLU A 441 28.32 -4.92 -1.16
CA GLU A 441 29.02 -5.55 -0.04
C GLU A 441 28.27 -6.79 0.46
N PHE A 442 26.93 -6.76 0.39
CA PHE A 442 26.10 -7.86 0.87
C PHE A 442 24.95 -8.20 -0.09
N LEU A 443 24.83 -9.48 -0.44
CA LEU A 443 23.74 -10.02 -1.25
C LEU A 443 23.07 -11.22 -0.56
N ASN A 444 21.76 -11.12 -0.35
CA ASN A 444 20.92 -12.27 -0.04
C ASN A 444 19.86 -12.48 -1.13
N CYS A 445 20.06 -13.52 -1.94
CA CYS A 445 19.16 -13.94 -3.01
C CYS A 445 18.60 -15.35 -2.77
N SER A 446 18.64 -15.82 -1.51
CA SER A 446 18.21 -17.17 -1.16
C SER A 446 16.71 -17.41 -1.41
N LYS A 447 16.28 -18.67 -1.54
CA LYS A 447 14.86 -19.02 -1.74
C LYS A 447 14.25 -18.32 -2.97
N ASN A 448 14.92 -18.42 -4.11
CA ASN A 448 14.45 -17.97 -5.42
C ASN A 448 14.48 -19.17 -6.40
N GLN A 449 14.42 -18.89 -7.70
CA GLN A 449 14.47 -19.88 -8.78
C GLN A 449 15.67 -19.66 -9.72
N LEU A 450 16.76 -19.06 -9.20
CA LEU A 450 17.95 -18.75 -9.99
C LEU A 450 18.62 -20.04 -10.49
N THR A 451 18.97 -20.09 -11.77
CA THR A 451 19.72 -21.21 -12.38
C THR A 451 21.20 -20.90 -12.56
N THR A 452 21.55 -19.62 -12.62
CA THR A 452 22.93 -19.12 -12.66
C THR A 452 23.04 -17.88 -11.77
N LEU A 453 24.24 -17.63 -11.28
CA LEU A 453 24.57 -16.37 -10.62
C LEU A 453 26.04 -16.04 -10.88
N ASP A 454 26.31 -14.84 -11.40
CA ASP A 454 27.65 -14.35 -11.65
C ASP A 454 27.92 -13.13 -10.77
N ILE A 455 28.92 -13.24 -9.88
CA ILE A 455 29.36 -12.17 -9.00
C ILE A 455 30.78 -11.68 -9.35
N SER A 456 31.35 -12.09 -10.48
CA SER A 456 32.75 -11.84 -10.85
C SER A 456 33.13 -10.35 -10.91
N THR A 457 32.16 -9.46 -11.09
CA THR A 457 32.37 -8.01 -11.12
C THR A 457 32.13 -7.32 -9.78
N ASN A 458 31.55 -8.02 -8.79
CA ASN A 458 31.20 -7.48 -7.48
C ASN A 458 32.37 -7.67 -6.49
N THR A 459 33.45 -6.93 -6.75
CA THR A 459 34.74 -7.07 -6.05
C THR A 459 34.70 -6.58 -4.59
N ALA A 460 33.63 -5.91 -4.17
CA ALA A 460 33.43 -5.42 -2.79
C ALA A 460 32.68 -6.41 -1.88
N LEU A 461 32.12 -7.50 -2.42
CA LEU A 461 31.29 -8.43 -1.66
C LEU A 461 32.05 -9.05 -0.47
N VAL A 462 31.40 -9.03 0.70
CA VAL A 462 31.82 -9.71 1.94
C VAL A 462 30.78 -10.74 2.40
N GLY A 463 29.54 -10.65 1.92
CA GLY A 463 28.45 -11.58 2.25
C GLY A 463 27.58 -11.98 1.05
N LEU A 464 27.32 -13.29 0.93
CA LEU A 464 26.58 -13.89 -0.19
C LEU A 464 25.74 -15.10 0.26
N TYR A 465 24.42 -14.99 0.16
CA TYR A 465 23.47 -16.08 0.47
C TYR A 465 22.60 -16.49 -0.75
N PRO A 466 23.08 -17.41 -1.60
CA PRO A 466 22.36 -17.94 -2.75
C PRO A 466 21.69 -19.30 -2.48
N ASN A 467 21.65 -19.76 -1.23
CA ASN A 467 21.06 -21.03 -0.84
C ASN A 467 19.56 -21.15 -1.19
N TYR A 468 19.06 -22.38 -1.35
CA TYR A 468 17.67 -22.64 -1.78
C TYR A 468 17.33 -22.00 -3.14
N ASN A 469 18.17 -22.24 -4.14
CA ASN A 469 17.92 -21.88 -5.54
C ASN A 469 17.97 -23.15 -6.42
N GLN A 470 18.00 -22.97 -7.74
CA GLN A 470 18.14 -24.04 -8.72
C GLN A 470 19.47 -23.92 -9.48
N LEU A 471 20.50 -23.38 -8.82
CA LEU A 471 21.76 -23.06 -9.46
C LEU A 471 22.39 -24.31 -10.08
N ILE A 472 22.87 -24.17 -11.31
CA ILE A 472 23.67 -25.17 -12.03
C ILE A 472 25.14 -24.78 -11.99
N ASN A 473 25.41 -23.47 -12.10
CA ASN A 473 26.72 -22.84 -12.00
C ASN A 473 26.65 -21.57 -11.17
N LEU A 474 27.71 -21.28 -10.42
CA LEU A 474 27.90 -20.09 -9.60
C LEU A 474 29.32 -19.54 -9.82
N ASN A 475 29.44 -18.33 -10.37
CA ASN A 475 30.73 -17.70 -10.57
C ASN A 475 31.06 -16.73 -9.43
N LEU A 476 31.94 -17.16 -8.53
CA LEU A 476 32.47 -16.39 -7.39
C LEU A 476 33.84 -15.75 -7.67
N LYS A 477 34.41 -15.90 -8.88
CA LYS A 477 35.78 -15.46 -9.18
C LYS A 477 35.86 -13.93 -9.31
N ASN A 478 35.77 -13.24 -8.18
CA ASN A 478 35.68 -11.79 -8.06
C ASN A 478 36.97 -11.14 -7.52
N GLY A 479 38.04 -11.91 -7.36
CA GLY A 479 39.31 -11.45 -6.79
C GLY A 479 39.25 -11.08 -5.31
N ASN A 480 38.18 -11.47 -4.59
CA ASN A 480 37.92 -11.10 -3.21
C ASN A 480 37.41 -12.28 -2.35
N ASN A 481 37.65 -13.52 -2.79
CA ASN A 481 37.18 -14.72 -2.10
C ASN A 481 37.66 -14.81 -0.64
N ASP A 482 38.86 -14.35 -0.31
CA ASP A 482 39.39 -14.35 1.05
C ASP A 482 38.65 -13.42 2.03
N LYS A 483 37.90 -12.43 1.53
CA LYS A 483 37.08 -11.51 2.33
C LYS A 483 35.60 -11.91 2.43
N LEU A 484 35.18 -12.98 1.73
CA LEU A 484 33.83 -13.52 1.87
C LEU A 484 33.70 -14.27 3.20
N ILE A 485 33.03 -13.65 4.18
CA ILE A 485 32.88 -14.18 5.55
C ILE A 485 31.50 -14.83 5.72
N TYR A 486 30.46 -14.22 5.16
CA TYR A 486 29.07 -14.64 5.34
C TYR A 486 28.57 -15.37 4.10
N LEU A 487 28.57 -16.70 4.10
CA LEU A 487 28.23 -17.47 2.90
C LEU A 487 27.54 -18.80 3.15
N ASN A 488 26.62 -19.15 2.24
CA ASN A 488 25.93 -20.44 2.22
C ASN A 488 25.45 -20.78 0.80
N PHE A 489 26.04 -21.82 0.20
CA PHE A 489 25.73 -22.28 -1.15
C PHE A 489 24.80 -23.51 -1.16
N LYS A 490 24.37 -24.00 0.01
CA LYS A 490 23.57 -25.23 0.15
C LYS A 490 22.17 -25.15 -0.45
N ASN A 491 21.55 -26.31 -0.60
CA ASN A 491 20.21 -26.47 -1.14
C ASN A 491 20.08 -25.94 -2.58
N ASN A 492 21.11 -26.20 -3.38
CA ASN A 492 21.14 -26.06 -4.83
C ASN A 492 21.42 -27.45 -5.43
N PRO A 493 20.41 -28.33 -5.55
CA PRO A 493 20.64 -29.74 -5.86
C PRO A 493 21.27 -29.99 -7.24
N ASN A 494 21.17 -29.03 -8.17
CA ASN A 494 21.75 -29.11 -9.52
C ASN A 494 23.13 -28.45 -9.63
N LEU A 495 23.66 -27.86 -8.55
CA LEU A 495 24.91 -27.12 -8.58
C LEU A 495 26.06 -28.11 -8.61
N THR A 496 26.79 -28.13 -9.72
CA THR A 496 27.93 -29.05 -9.91
C THR A 496 29.26 -28.33 -9.77
N CYS A 497 29.31 -27.05 -10.12
CA CYS A 497 30.53 -26.25 -10.13
C CYS A 497 30.31 -24.85 -9.54
N ILE A 498 31.22 -24.47 -8.64
CA ILE A 498 31.34 -23.14 -8.07
C ILE A 498 32.71 -22.60 -8.49
N GLN A 499 32.72 -21.60 -9.35
CA GLN A 499 33.95 -21.01 -9.85
C GLN A 499 34.52 -20.05 -8.80
N VAL A 500 35.78 -20.21 -8.41
CA VAL A 500 36.42 -19.44 -7.34
C VAL A 500 37.78 -18.89 -7.78
N ASP A 501 38.33 -17.94 -7.03
CA ASP A 501 39.67 -17.39 -7.27
C ASP A 501 40.77 -18.44 -7.01
N ASP A 502 40.64 -19.17 -5.90
CA ASP A 502 41.55 -20.24 -5.48
C ASP A 502 40.75 -21.43 -4.94
N ALA A 503 40.77 -22.55 -5.69
CA ALA A 503 40.07 -23.76 -5.31
C ALA A 503 40.64 -24.43 -4.05
N ALA A 504 41.95 -24.34 -3.79
CA ALA A 504 42.55 -24.91 -2.60
C ALA A 504 42.10 -24.15 -1.35
N PHE A 505 42.10 -22.81 -1.41
CA PHE A 505 41.56 -21.96 -0.35
C PHE A 505 40.08 -22.28 -0.08
N ALA A 506 39.25 -22.33 -1.14
CA ALA A 506 37.83 -22.60 -1.01
C ALA A 506 37.55 -23.99 -0.40
N ASN A 507 38.28 -25.03 -0.81
CA ASN A 507 38.14 -26.36 -0.21
C ASN A 507 38.61 -26.38 1.26
N ALA A 508 39.65 -25.64 1.63
CA ALA A 508 40.11 -25.57 3.02
C ALA A 508 39.10 -24.86 3.94
N ASN A 509 38.42 -23.81 3.46
CA ASN A 509 37.62 -22.92 4.30
C ASN A 509 36.11 -23.10 4.15
N TRP A 510 35.61 -23.59 3.02
CA TRP A 510 34.18 -23.58 2.66
C TRP A 510 33.59 -24.95 2.33
N THR A 511 34.31 -26.05 2.64
CA THR A 511 33.82 -27.41 2.36
C THR A 511 32.44 -27.68 2.97
N ASP A 512 32.13 -27.12 4.14
CA ASP A 512 30.84 -27.26 4.82
C ASP A 512 29.75 -26.31 4.31
N LYS A 513 30.02 -25.50 3.30
CA LYS A 513 29.13 -24.42 2.81
C LYS A 513 28.41 -24.72 1.52
N LYS A 514 28.73 -25.83 0.84
CA LYS A 514 28.12 -26.28 -0.41
C LYS A 514 27.42 -27.63 -0.25
N ASP A 515 26.58 -27.98 -1.23
CA ASP A 515 26.02 -29.34 -1.33
C ASP A 515 27.08 -30.35 -1.74
N ALA A 516 26.82 -31.64 -1.46
CA ALA A 516 27.78 -32.72 -1.74
C ALA A 516 28.11 -32.87 -3.24
N GLY A 517 27.16 -32.55 -4.13
CA GLY A 517 27.32 -32.64 -5.59
C GLY A 517 28.10 -31.48 -6.21
N ALA A 518 28.32 -30.38 -5.48
CA ALA A 518 29.03 -29.21 -5.98
C ALA A 518 30.55 -29.34 -5.75
N SER A 519 31.35 -28.73 -6.60
CA SER A 519 32.82 -28.67 -6.47
C SER A 519 33.33 -27.23 -6.66
N PHE A 520 34.38 -26.85 -5.92
CA PHE A 520 35.06 -25.58 -6.13
C PHE A 520 36.15 -25.75 -7.18
N ASN A 521 36.14 -24.93 -8.22
CA ASN A 521 37.14 -24.95 -9.29
C ASN A 521 37.54 -23.53 -9.70
N VAL A 522 38.75 -23.35 -10.22
CA VAL A 522 39.19 -22.05 -10.77
C VAL A 522 38.55 -21.73 -12.13
N LYS A 523 37.95 -22.74 -12.77
CA LYS A 523 37.22 -22.69 -14.04
C LYS A 523 36.04 -23.67 -13.98
N CYS A 524 34.85 -23.21 -14.32
CA CYS A 524 33.64 -24.03 -14.42
C CYS A 524 33.17 -24.02 -15.87
N ASP A 525 33.60 -25.02 -16.64
CA ASP A 525 33.16 -25.18 -18.02
C ASP A 525 31.71 -25.71 -17.99
N ASN A 526 30.76 -24.89 -18.47
CA ASN A 526 29.37 -25.31 -18.68
C ASN A 526 29.35 -26.24 -19.89
N TYR A 527 28.99 -27.51 -19.67
CA TYR A 527 28.94 -28.52 -20.72
C TYR A 527 27.57 -29.23 -20.77
N THR A 528 27.27 -29.81 -21.93
CA THR A 528 26.24 -30.83 -22.09
C THR A 528 26.87 -32.19 -22.33
N LEU A 529 26.11 -33.26 -22.09
CA LEU A 529 26.57 -34.64 -22.33
C LEU A 529 26.38 -35.03 -23.79
N ILE A 530 27.38 -35.71 -24.35
CA ILE A 530 27.35 -36.33 -25.68
C ILE A 530 27.69 -37.82 -25.50
N PRO A 531 26.71 -38.65 -25.09
CA PRO A 531 26.97 -40.03 -24.68
C PRO A 531 27.37 -40.98 -25.83
N ASP A 532 27.02 -40.66 -27.08
CA ASP A 532 27.48 -41.41 -28.25
C ASP A 532 28.89 -40.96 -28.64
N SER A 533 29.88 -41.82 -28.41
CA SER A 533 31.27 -41.51 -28.75
C SER A 533 31.49 -41.20 -30.23
N ASN A 534 30.64 -41.68 -31.15
CA ASN A 534 30.78 -41.32 -32.56
C ASN A 534 30.23 -39.92 -32.86
N PHE A 535 29.22 -39.47 -32.10
CA PHE A 535 28.74 -38.10 -32.19
C PHE A 535 29.81 -37.14 -31.68
N GLU A 536 30.37 -37.40 -30.49
CA GLU A 536 31.45 -36.58 -29.95
C GLU A 536 32.71 -36.62 -30.84
N GLN A 537 33.12 -37.81 -31.31
CA GLN A 537 34.25 -37.92 -32.24
C GLN A 537 34.04 -37.08 -33.50
N LYS A 538 32.81 -37.05 -34.04
CA LYS A 538 32.49 -36.22 -35.20
C LYS A 538 32.60 -34.72 -34.88
N LEU A 539 32.20 -34.30 -33.68
CA LEU A 539 32.36 -32.91 -33.23
C LEU A 539 33.84 -32.53 -33.07
N VAL A 540 34.67 -33.45 -32.56
CA VAL A 540 36.13 -33.29 -32.47
C VAL A 540 36.74 -33.19 -33.87
N ASP A 541 36.37 -34.07 -34.81
CA ASP A 541 36.87 -34.07 -36.18
C ASP A 541 36.51 -32.78 -36.94
N LEU A 542 35.38 -32.15 -36.58
CA LEU A 542 34.93 -30.86 -37.11
C LEU A 542 35.60 -29.66 -36.42
N GLY A 543 36.40 -29.88 -35.37
CA GLY A 543 37.03 -28.83 -34.57
C GLY A 543 36.04 -28.01 -33.73
N ILE A 544 34.84 -28.54 -33.50
CA ILE A 544 33.80 -27.93 -32.66
C ILE A 544 34.09 -28.26 -31.20
N ASP A 545 34.42 -29.52 -30.91
CA ASP A 545 34.88 -29.97 -29.61
C ASP A 545 36.42 -29.96 -29.59
N THR A 546 37.00 -29.18 -28.70
CA THR A 546 38.45 -28.93 -28.64
C THR A 546 39.14 -29.60 -27.45
N ASP A 547 38.39 -30.13 -26.48
CA ASP A 547 38.96 -30.84 -25.33
C ASP A 547 38.95 -32.37 -25.49
N GLY A 548 38.38 -32.86 -26.59
CA GLY A 548 38.54 -34.22 -27.08
C GLY A 548 37.56 -35.20 -26.43
N LEU A 549 37.61 -36.47 -26.86
CA LEU A 549 36.59 -37.48 -26.54
C LEU A 549 36.44 -37.77 -25.03
N ASN A 550 35.51 -37.10 -24.36
CA ASN A 550 35.28 -37.14 -22.91
C ASN A 550 33.81 -37.32 -22.49
N GLY A 551 32.92 -37.54 -23.45
CA GLY A 551 31.47 -37.65 -23.34
C GLY A 551 30.74 -36.32 -23.16
N LYS A 552 31.37 -35.17 -23.46
CA LYS A 552 30.83 -33.84 -23.18
C LYS A 552 31.28 -32.81 -24.21
N ILE A 553 30.51 -31.74 -24.34
CA ILE A 553 30.90 -30.55 -25.10
C ILE A 553 30.48 -29.30 -24.33
N THR A 554 31.27 -28.23 -24.38
CA THR A 554 30.84 -26.97 -23.75
C THR A 554 29.57 -26.43 -24.41
N ILE A 555 28.66 -25.85 -23.62
CA ILE A 555 27.43 -25.22 -24.14
C ILE A 555 27.80 -24.03 -25.04
N ALA A 556 28.91 -23.35 -24.77
CA ALA A 556 29.40 -22.26 -25.61
C ALA A 556 29.75 -22.76 -27.02
N ASP A 557 30.53 -23.85 -27.11
CA ASP A 557 30.90 -24.44 -28.40
C ASP A 557 29.68 -24.98 -29.14
N ALA A 558 28.80 -25.72 -28.47
CA ALA A 558 27.58 -26.27 -29.07
C ALA A 558 26.63 -25.17 -29.59
N SER A 559 26.36 -24.14 -28.78
CA SER A 559 25.42 -23.07 -29.13
C SER A 559 25.94 -22.11 -30.19
N ALA A 560 27.25 -22.06 -30.44
CA ALA A 560 27.86 -21.27 -31.51
C ALA A 560 27.70 -21.90 -32.90
N VAL A 561 27.41 -23.21 -32.99
CA VAL A 561 27.32 -23.92 -34.28
C VAL A 561 26.03 -23.57 -35.01
N THR A 562 26.17 -23.06 -36.24
CA THR A 562 25.04 -22.77 -37.14
C THR A 562 24.78 -23.85 -38.18
N THR A 563 25.80 -24.63 -38.54
CA THR A 563 25.73 -25.69 -39.54
C THR A 563 26.43 -26.93 -39.04
N LEU A 564 25.76 -28.07 -39.02
CA LEU A 564 26.32 -29.32 -38.49
C LEU A 564 26.06 -30.49 -39.43
N ASP A 565 27.15 -31.09 -39.93
CA ASP A 565 27.12 -32.29 -40.77
C ASP A 565 27.68 -33.49 -39.98
N LEU A 566 26.76 -34.34 -39.54
CA LEU A 566 26.99 -35.59 -38.83
C LEU A 566 26.74 -36.81 -39.73
N SER A 567 26.70 -36.62 -41.05
CA SER A 567 26.38 -37.70 -41.97
C SER A 567 27.43 -38.82 -41.94
N ASN A 568 26.99 -40.06 -42.21
CA ASN A 568 27.85 -41.23 -42.36
C ASN A 568 28.85 -41.44 -41.19
N SER A 569 28.38 -41.23 -39.97
CA SER A 569 29.23 -41.22 -38.76
C SER A 569 28.92 -42.36 -37.79
N ASN A 570 28.07 -43.32 -38.16
CA ASN A 570 27.64 -44.45 -37.30
C ASN A 570 26.97 -44.05 -35.97
N ILE A 571 26.38 -42.85 -35.91
CA ILE A 571 25.74 -42.31 -34.70
C ILE A 571 24.43 -43.04 -34.43
N LYS A 572 24.20 -43.41 -33.16
CA LYS A 572 23.00 -44.09 -32.67
C LYS A 572 22.17 -43.20 -31.75
N ASP A 573 22.82 -42.28 -31.04
CA ASP A 573 22.19 -41.37 -30.08
C ASP A 573 22.68 -39.93 -30.32
N LEU A 574 21.72 -39.00 -30.45
CA LEU A 574 21.97 -37.57 -30.63
C LEU A 574 21.69 -36.73 -29.38
N THR A 575 21.60 -37.36 -28.21
CA THR A 575 21.53 -36.66 -26.93
C THR A 575 22.61 -35.58 -26.85
N GLY A 576 22.21 -34.36 -26.50
CA GLY A 576 23.05 -33.16 -26.49
C GLY A 576 22.82 -32.22 -27.68
N ILE A 577 22.22 -32.71 -28.78
CA ILE A 577 21.88 -31.88 -29.96
C ILE A 577 20.96 -30.71 -29.61
N GLU A 578 20.18 -30.81 -28.54
CA GLU A 578 19.25 -29.79 -28.07
C GLU A 578 19.94 -28.49 -27.61
N TYR A 579 21.24 -28.54 -27.31
CA TYR A 579 22.05 -27.37 -26.91
C TYR A 579 22.67 -26.63 -28.10
N PHE A 580 22.55 -27.18 -29.32
CA PHE A 580 22.97 -26.54 -30.56
C PHE A 580 21.87 -25.58 -31.06
N THR A 581 21.60 -24.55 -30.25
CA THR A 581 20.43 -23.67 -30.40
C THR A 581 20.49 -22.73 -31.61
N SER A 582 21.69 -22.48 -32.14
CA SER A 582 21.90 -21.64 -33.34
C SER A 582 21.83 -22.40 -34.67
N LEU A 583 21.57 -23.72 -34.67
CA LEU A 583 21.55 -24.52 -35.90
C LEU A 583 20.47 -24.08 -36.88
N THR A 584 20.89 -23.81 -38.11
CA THR A 584 20.04 -23.58 -39.29
C THR A 584 20.12 -24.74 -40.29
N TYR A 585 21.19 -25.53 -40.23
CA TYR A 585 21.40 -26.72 -41.06
C TYR A 585 21.87 -27.89 -40.21
N LEU A 586 21.18 -29.03 -40.32
CA LEU A 586 21.57 -30.29 -39.68
C LEU A 586 21.47 -31.45 -40.69
N ASP A 587 22.60 -32.12 -40.92
CA ASP A 587 22.65 -33.39 -41.65
C ASP A 587 23.02 -34.53 -40.70
N VAL A 588 22.12 -35.48 -40.51
CA VAL A 588 22.31 -36.68 -39.69
C VAL A 588 22.12 -37.94 -40.55
N SER A 589 22.26 -37.81 -41.87
CA SER A 589 21.97 -38.89 -42.79
C SER A 589 22.97 -40.05 -42.74
N SER A 590 22.54 -41.24 -43.16
CA SER A 590 23.39 -42.43 -43.20
C SER A 590 23.97 -42.81 -41.83
N ASN A 591 23.11 -42.80 -40.80
CA ASN A 591 23.45 -43.16 -39.43
C ASN A 591 22.54 -44.32 -38.94
N GLN A 592 22.54 -44.58 -37.64
CA GLN A 592 21.80 -45.69 -37.01
C GLN A 592 20.74 -45.17 -36.02
N LEU A 593 20.24 -43.95 -36.22
CA LEU A 593 19.26 -43.31 -35.34
C LEU A 593 17.91 -44.05 -35.39
N THR A 594 17.39 -44.43 -34.23
CA THR A 594 16.02 -44.96 -34.09
C THR A 594 15.02 -43.89 -33.68
N THR A 595 15.51 -42.80 -33.10
CA THR A 595 14.76 -41.61 -32.67
C THR A 595 15.55 -40.36 -33.03
N LEU A 596 14.83 -39.27 -33.28
CA LEU A 596 15.42 -37.95 -33.50
C LEU A 596 14.51 -36.90 -32.86
N ASP A 597 15.01 -36.20 -31.85
CA ASP A 597 14.35 -35.04 -31.26
C ASP A 597 15.15 -33.78 -31.60
N VAL A 598 14.56 -32.92 -32.42
CA VAL A 598 15.12 -31.61 -32.81
C VAL A 598 14.23 -30.47 -32.35
N SER A 599 13.35 -30.71 -31.37
CA SER A 599 12.33 -29.76 -30.92
C SER A 599 12.90 -28.47 -30.32
N LYS A 600 14.17 -28.49 -29.88
CA LYS A 600 14.89 -27.33 -29.34
C LYS A 600 15.69 -26.57 -30.41
N ASN A 601 15.96 -27.16 -31.56
CA ASN A 601 16.67 -26.53 -32.68
C ASN A 601 15.68 -25.73 -33.55
N ILE A 602 15.03 -24.75 -32.94
CA ILE A 602 13.88 -24.01 -33.53
C ILE A 602 14.26 -23.14 -34.74
N LEU A 603 15.56 -22.85 -34.90
CA LEU A 603 16.10 -22.08 -36.02
C LEU A 603 16.44 -22.94 -37.26
N LEU A 604 16.25 -24.27 -37.20
CA LEU A 604 16.54 -25.16 -38.32
C LEU A 604 15.74 -24.79 -39.57
N GLU A 605 16.45 -24.50 -40.65
CA GLU A 605 15.91 -24.28 -41.98
C GLU A 605 16.03 -25.52 -42.87
N THR A 606 17.06 -26.34 -42.64
CA THR A 606 17.32 -27.57 -43.40
C THR A 606 17.61 -28.74 -42.47
N LEU A 607 16.87 -29.83 -42.62
CA LEU A 607 17.10 -31.10 -41.95
C LEU A 607 17.24 -32.23 -42.98
N ASN A 608 18.40 -32.89 -42.99
CA ASN A 608 18.60 -34.16 -43.67
C ASN A 608 18.75 -35.28 -42.63
N ALA A 609 17.73 -36.12 -42.49
CA ALA A 609 17.74 -37.29 -41.61
C ALA A 609 17.57 -38.60 -42.40
N SER A 610 17.92 -38.60 -43.68
CA SER A 610 17.76 -39.76 -44.57
C SER A 610 18.63 -40.96 -44.17
N SER A 611 18.25 -42.16 -44.59
CA SER A 611 19.02 -43.39 -44.38
C SER A 611 19.34 -43.64 -42.90
N ASN A 612 18.29 -43.71 -42.07
CA ASN A 612 18.34 -44.04 -40.64
C ASN A 612 17.29 -45.11 -40.31
N GLN A 613 17.02 -45.35 -39.02
CA GLN A 613 16.04 -46.32 -38.52
C GLN A 613 14.87 -45.62 -37.79
N ILE A 614 14.59 -44.36 -38.13
CA ILE A 614 13.59 -43.53 -37.45
C ILE A 614 12.18 -44.01 -37.82
N THR A 615 11.37 -44.30 -36.80
CA THR A 615 9.98 -44.76 -36.99
C THR A 615 8.96 -43.65 -36.81
N THR A 616 9.25 -42.63 -36.02
CA THR A 616 8.39 -41.46 -35.84
C THR A 616 9.22 -40.20 -35.80
N LEU A 617 8.73 -39.12 -36.43
CA LEU A 617 9.40 -37.83 -36.41
C LEU A 617 8.41 -36.69 -36.25
N ASP A 618 8.60 -35.87 -35.23
CA ASP A 618 7.80 -34.66 -34.98
C ASP A 618 8.65 -33.41 -35.22
N LEU A 619 8.24 -32.62 -36.21
CA LEU A 619 8.89 -31.37 -36.61
C LEU A 619 7.99 -30.16 -36.38
N SER A 620 6.92 -30.29 -35.60
CA SER A 620 5.95 -29.22 -35.33
C SER A 620 6.55 -28.00 -34.63
N LYS A 621 7.70 -28.14 -33.96
CA LYS A 621 8.41 -27.03 -33.29
C LYS A 621 9.40 -26.31 -34.19
N ASN A 622 9.81 -26.90 -35.31
CA ASN A 622 10.83 -26.36 -36.20
C ASN A 622 10.20 -25.43 -37.25
N THR A 623 9.70 -24.29 -36.77
CA THR A 623 8.91 -23.30 -37.55
C THR A 623 9.68 -22.61 -38.68
N LYS A 624 11.00 -22.82 -38.79
CA LYS A 624 11.84 -22.26 -39.84
C LYS A 624 12.18 -23.26 -40.95
N LEU A 625 11.77 -24.53 -40.84
CA LEU A 625 12.14 -25.56 -41.80
C LEU A 625 11.62 -25.23 -43.20
N ARG A 626 12.50 -25.35 -44.19
CA ARG A 626 12.24 -25.18 -45.62
C ARG A 626 12.64 -26.41 -46.42
N ILE A 627 13.57 -27.22 -45.90
CA ILE A 627 14.01 -28.47 -46.53
C ILE A 627 13.95 -29.58 -45.49
N VAL A 628 13.17 -30.62 -45.77
CA VAL A 628 13.07 -31.83 -44.94
C VAL A 628 13.33 -33.05 -45.81
N TYR A 629 14.46 -33.71 -45.58
CA TYR A 629 14.87 -34.91 -46.32
C TYR A 629 14.99 -36.09 -45.38
N VAL A 630 14.03 -37.03 -45.46
CA VAL A 630 13.86 -38.12 -44.47
C VAL A 630 13.77 -39.50 -45.12
N VAL A 631 14.09 -39.58 -46.42
CA VAL A 631 13.98 -40.82 -47.22
C VAL A 631 14.78 -41.98 -46.61
N ASN A 632 14.44 -43.23 -46.97
CA ASN A 632 15.09 -44.43 -46.44
C ASN A 632 15.03 -44.54 -44.90
N ASN A 633 13.88 -44.20 -44.31
CA ASN A 633 13.56 -44.49 -42.92
C ASN A 633 12.26 -45.34 -42.83
N PRO A 634 12.12 -46.23 -41.83
CA PRO A 634 10.88 -46.96 -41.57
C PRO A 634 9.82 -46.09 -40.87
N LEU A 635 9.61 -44.85 -41.34
CA LEU A 635 8.67 -43.91 -40.74
C LEU A 635 7.23 -44.43 -40.85
N VAL A 636 6.53 -44.47 -39.72
CA VAL A 636 5.10 -44.73 -39.62
C VAL A 636 4.29 -43.47 -39.31
N SER A 637 4.95 -42.43 -38.76
CA SER A 637 4.34 -41.13 -38.46
C SER A 637 5.33 -39.99 -38.72
N LEU A 638 4.84 -38.93 -39.35
CA LEU A 638 5.58 -37.70 -39.60
C LEU A 638 4.69 -36.49 -39.35
N ASN A 639 5.07 -35.62 -38.40
CA ASN A 639 4.36 -34.38 -38.11
C ASN A 639 5.14 -33.17 -38.65
N LEU A 640 4.56 -32.47 -39.62
CA LEU A 640 5.09 -31.26 -40.25
C LEU A 640 4.23 -30.04 -39.97
N ARG A 641 3.30 -30.10 -39.02
CA ARG A 641 2.42 -28.97 -38.68
C ARG A 641 3.18 -27.90 -37.90
N ASN A 642 4.06 -27.19 -38.59
CA ASN A 642 5.02 -26.25 -38.04
C ASN A 642 4.74 -24.79 -38.46
N GLY A 643 3.65 -24.55 -39.17
CA GLY A 643 3.25 -23.23 -39.68
C GLY A 643 4.07 -22.72 -40.87
N ASN A 644 4.97 -23.52 -41.43
CA ASN A 644 5.91 -23.09 -42.48
C ASN A 644 5.87 -23.94 -43.75
N ASN A 645 4.87 -24.83 -43.88
CA ASN A 645 4.73 -25.72 -45.03
C ASN A 645 4.79 -24.98 -46.38
N LEU A 646 4.15 -23.80 -46.52
CA LEU A 646 4.15 -23.01 -47.77
C LEU A 646 5.55 -22.62 -48.29
N ASN A 647 6.57 -22.63 -47.42
CA ASN A 647 7.94 -22.23 -47.74
C ASN A 647 8.88 -23.41 -48.06
N PHE A 648 8.35 -24.63 -48.12
CA PHE A 648 9.14 -25.81 -48.43
C PHE A 648 9.70 -25.78 -49.86
N VAL A 649 10.96 -26.16 -50.03
CA VAL A 649 11.63 -26.26 -51.33
C VAL A 649 11.39 -27.65 -51.90
N LEU A 650 10.75 -27.73 -53.07
CA LEU A 650 10.33 -28.98 -53.70
C LEU A 650 11.20 -29.34 -54.92
N PRO A 651 11.30 -30.64 -55.30
CA PRO A 651 11.97 -31.06 -56.52
C PRO A 651 11.32 -30.44 -57.75
N SER A 652 12.15 -29.98 -58.69
CA SER A 652 11.70 -29.13 -59.80
C SER A 652 10.83 -29.87 -60.82
N ASN A 653 9.53 -29.55 -60.79
CA ASN A 653 8.77 -29.19 -62.00
C ASN A 653 8.37 -27.69 -62.01
N THR A 654 8.88 -26.88 -61.07
CA THR A 654 8.49 -25.45 -60.88
C THR A 654 9.65 -24.45 -60.94
N GLY A 655 10.85 -24.85 -61.37
CA GLY A 655 11.95 -23.91 -61.67
C GLY A 655 12.68 -23.27 -60.47
N LYS A 656 12.42 -23.67 -59.22
CA LYS A 656 13.27 -23.31 -58.07
C LYS A 656 14.24 -24.44 -57.75
N LYS A 657 15.54 -24.24 -57.98
CA LYS A 657 16.60 -25.14 -57.49
C LYS A 657 17.05 -24.68 -56.10
N ALA A 658 17.19 -25.61 -55.16
CA ALA A 658 17.91 -25.36 -53.91
C ALA A 658 19.42 -25.19 -54.20
N ALA A 659 20.12 -24.38 -53.39
CA ALA A 659 21.56 -24.20 -53.53
C ALA A 659 22.38 -25.47 -53.20
N SER A 660 21.83 -26.38 -52.38
CA SER A 660 22.48 -27.59 -51.86
C SER A 660 22.13 -28.88 -52.61
N GLY A 661 21.31 -28.83 -53.67
CA GLY A 661 20.80 -30.02 -54.36
C GLY A 661 19.78 -30.85 -53.55
N LEU A 662 19.57 -30.54 -52.27
CA LEU A 662 18.55 -31.13 -51.40
C LEU A 662 17.19 -30.45 -51.59
N TYR A 663 16.12 -31.23 -51.53
CA TYR A 663 14.74 -30.77 -51.62
C TYR A 663 13.87 -31.60 -50.69
N THR A 664 12.72 -31.06 -50.30
CA THR A 664 11.74 -31.80 -49.51
C THR A 664 11.12 -32.91 -50.34
N SER A 665 11.26 -34.15 -49.87
CA SER A 665 10.67 -35.34 -50.48
C SER A 665 10.38 -36.41 -49.44
N PHE A 666 9.22 -37.03 -49.58
CA PHE A 666 8.71 -38.13 -48.75
C PHE A 666 8.58 -39.44 -49.56
N LEU A 667 9.10 -39.46 -50.79
CA LEU A 667 9.21 -40.68 -51.61
C LEU A 667 10.18 -41.68 -50.96
N GLY A 668 9.88 -42.97 -51.06
CA GLY A 668 10.62 -44.06 -50.44
C GLY A 668 10.17 -44.42 -49.02
N LEU A 669 9.23 -43.68 -48.42
CA LEU A 669 8.69 -43.93 -47.09
C LEU A 669 7.51 -44.92 -47.13
N LYS A 670 7.79 -46.17 -47.49
CA LYS A 670 6.76 -47.19 -47.78
C LYS A 670 5.83 -47.53 -46.61
N THR A 671 6.27 -47.29 -45.37
CA THR A 671 5.53 -47.59 -44.14
C THR A 671 4.69 -46.41 -43.64
N LEU A 672 4.80 -45.24 -44.27
CA LEU A 672 4.19 -44.01 -43.79
C LEU A 672 2.74 -43.90 -44.29
N GLY A 673 1.78 -44.04 -43.38
CA GLY A 673 0.35 -43.95 -43.73
C GLY A 673 -0.14 -42.51 -43.88
N CYS A 674 0.36 -41.59 -43.06
CA CYS A 674 -0.09 -40.20 -43.03
C CYS A 674 1.04 -39.23 -42.69
N ILE A 675 1.01 -38.04 -43.30
CA ILE A 675 1.88 -36.90 -43.00
C ILE A 675 1.01 -35.75 -42.47
N GLN A 676 1.27 -35.31 -41.24
CA GLN A 676 0.49 -34.25 -40.62
C GLN A 676 0.98 -32.90 -41.13
N VAL A 677 0.09 -32.10 -41.69
CA VAL A 677 0.43 -30.84 -42.37
C VAL A 677 -0.37 -29.66 -41.83
N ASP A 678 0.07 -28.43 -42.14
CA ASP A 678 -0.62 -27.19 -41.77
C ASP A 678 -1.97 -27.04 -42.52
N ASP A 679 -1.96 -27.33 -43.82
CA ASP A 679 -3.12 -27.23 -44.70
C ASP A 679 -3.17 -28.44 -45.65
N GLU A 680 -4.14 -29.32 -45.39
CA GLU A 680 -4.42 -30.54 -46.15
C GLU A 680 -4.76 -30.26 -47.61
N ASN A 681 -5.54 -29.21 -47.89
CA ASN A 681 -5.93 -28.86 -49.26
C ASN A 681 -4.72 -28.38 -50.06
N TYR A 682 -3.94 -27.48 -49.48
CA TYR A 682 -2.70 -27.00 -50.10
C TYR A 682 -1.74 -28.14 -50.37
N SER A 683 -1.51 -29.01 -49.38
CA SER A 683 -0.55 -30.10 -49.47
C SER A 683 -0.97 -31.13 -50.51
N ASN A 684 -2.25 -31.51 -50.57
CA ASN A 684 -2.75 -32.41 -51.60
C ASN A 684 -2.66 -31.80 -53.01
N ALA A 685 -2.85 -30.49 -53.16
CA ALA A 685 -2.75 -29.82 -54.46
C ALA A 685 -1.30 -29.65 -54.94
N ASN A 686 -0.34 -29.38 -54.04
CA ASN A 686 1.00 -28.96 -54.41
C ASN A 686 2.08 -30.04 -54.18
N TRP A 687 1.84 -31.00 -53.30
CA TRP A 687 2.83 -32.01 -52.86
C TRP A 687 2.44 -33.45 -53.21
N SER A 688 1.49 -33.64 -54.13
CA SER A 688 1.00 -34.96 -54.52
C SER A 688 2.10 -35.88 -55.10
N ASN A 689 3.11 -35.30 -55.76
CA ASN A 689 4.18 -36.02 -56.44
C ASN A 689 5.42 -36.34 -55.57
N ILE A 690 5.39 -35.98 -54.28
CA ILE A 690 6.55 -36.14 -53.38
C ILE A 690 6.29 -37.12 -52.23
N LYS A 691 5.23 -37.93 -52.30
CA LYS A 691 4.90 -38.98 -51.32
C LYS A 691 4.49 -40.27 -52.04
N GLU A 692 4.45 -41.38 -51.32
CA GLU A 692 3.88 -42.62 -51.85
C GLU A 692 2.38 -42.47 -52.13
N SER A 693 1.85 -43.27 -53.06
CA SER A 693 0.42 -43.31 -53.37
C SER A 693 -0.42 -43.78 -52.18
N THR A 694 0.17 -44.57 -51.27
CA THR A 694 -0.45 -45.09 -50.05
C THR A 694 -0.43 -44.11 -48.86
N THR A 695 0.33 -43.02 -48.96
CA THR A 695 0.45 -42.02 -47.90
C THR A 695 -0.58 -40.90 -48.11
N THR A 696 -1.21 -40.39 -47.06
CA THR A 696 -2.11 -39.23 -47.14
C THR A 696 -1.54 -38.00 -46.45
N TYR A 697 -1.93 -36.79 -46.89
CA TYR A 697 -1.73 -35.57 -46.10
C TYR A 697 -3.00 -35.33 -45.27
N SER A 698 -2.85 -34.96 -44.00
CA SER A 698 -4.00 -34.57 -43.18
C SER A 698 -3.64 -33.58 -42.09
N ASN A 699 -4.55 -32.68 -41.71
CA ASN A 699 -4.32 -31.76 -40.60
C ASN A 699 -4.36 -32.43 -39.21
N THR A 700 -4.95 -33.63 -39.14
CA THR A 700 -5.12 -34.37 -37.89
C THR A 700 -4.37 -35.69 -37.86
N CYS A 701 -3.85 -36.14 -39.01
CA CYS A 701 -3.36 -37.50 -39.24
C CYS A 701 -4.01 -38.49 -38.29
N LYS A 702 -5.32 -38.67 -38.47
CA LYS A 702 -6.03 -39.74 -37.79
C LYS A 702 -5.36 -41.04 -38.23
N THR A 703 -4.39 -41.51 -37.47
CA THR A 703 -4.34 -42.92 -37.15
C THR A 703 -5.77 -43.31 -36.82
N LEU A 704 -6.26 -44.42 -37.37
CA LEU A 704 -7.46 -45.08 -36.87
C LEU A 704 -7.22 -45.44 -35.39
N GLY A 705 -7.25 -44.44 -34.52
CA GLY A 705 -7.44 -44.55 -33.10
C GLY A 705 -8.92 -44.31 -32.92
N VAL A 706 -9.65 -45.37 -32.62
CA VAL A 706 -11.11 -45.27 -32.50
C VAL A 706 -11.49 -44.50 -31.25
N PRO A 707 -12.62 -43.79 -31.32
CA PRO A 707 -13.27 -43.19 -30.18
C PRO A 707 -13.27 -44.12 -28.96
N GLU A 708 -12.93 -43.55 -27.82
CA GLU A 708 -12.97 -44.14 -26.48
C GLU A 708 -14.34 -44.75 -26.07
N SER A 709 -15.36 -44.70 -26.95
CA SER A 709 -16.72 -45.16 -26.68
C SER A 709 -16.94 -46.66 -26.79
N ALA A 710 -16.10 -47.44 -27.49
CA ALA A 710 -16.35 -48.87 -27.75
C ALA A 710 -16.11 -49.80 -26.54
N LEU A 711 -15.31 -49.39 -25.55
CA LEU A 711 -14.87 -50.24 -24.42
C LEU A 711 -15.43 -49.82 -23.06
N LYS A 712 -16.43 -48.92 -23.05
CA LYS A 712 -17.01 -48.34 -21.83
C LYS A 712 -17.82 -49.34 -21.01
N ASN A 713 -18.43 -50.33 -21.65
CA ASN A 713 -19.38 -51.27 -21.03
C ASN A 713 -18.81 -52.68 -20.77
N VAL A 714 -17.49 -52.87 -20.88
CA VAL A 714 -16.88 -54.18 -20.66
C VAL A 714 -16.97 -54.60 -19.19
N VAL A 715 -17.43 -55.84 -18.95
CA VAL A 715 -17.52 -56.44 -17.62
C VAL A 715 -16.50 -57.54 -17.50
N ILE A 716 -15.72 -57.55 -16.40
CA ILE A 716 -14.71 -58.57 -16.13
C ILE A 716 -15.00 -59.25 -14.79
N HIS A 717 -15.15 -60.58 -14.79
CA HIS A 717 -15.41 -61.36 -13.58
C HIS A 717 -14.94 -62.83 -13.69
N PRO A 718 -14.68 -63.53 -12.57
CA PRO A 718 -14.52 -62.98 -11.23
C PRO A 718 -13.22 -62.15 -11.12
N ASN A 719 -13.26 -61.04 -10.38
CA ASN A 719 -12.07 -60.27 -10.03
C ASN A 719 -12.17 -59.90 -8.55
N PRO A 720 -11.43 -60.59 -7.65
CA PRO A 720 -10.26 -61.45 -7.92
C PRO A 720 -10.57 -62.79 -8.62
N THR A 721 -9.61 -63.29 -9.41
CA THR A 721 -9.70 -64.59 -10.13
C THR A 721 -8.69 -65.61 -9.60
N LYS A 722 -9.06 -66.90 -9.58
CA LYS A 722 -8.15 -68.03 -9.32
C LYS A 722 -7.50 -68.59 -10.60
N GLY A 723 -7.66 -67.90 -11.72
CA GLY A 723 -7.10 -68.26 -13.01
C GLY A 723 -8.05 -67.96 -14.16
N GLU A 724 -9.31 -68.37 -14.08
CA GLU A 724 -10.26 -68.13 -15.17
C GLU A 724 -10.92 -66.76 -15.07
N LEU A 725 -10.90 -65.99 -16.16
CA LEU A 725 -11.41 -64.62 -16.22
C LEU A 725 -12.34 -64.44 -17.42
N HIS A 726 -13.60 -64.13 -17.16
CA HIS A 726 -14.60 -63.83 -18.18
C HIS A 726 -14.60 -62.33 -18.51
N ILE A 727 -14.69 -62.02 -19.80
CA ILE A 727 -14.72 -60.67 -20.37
C ILE A 727 -15.95 -60.60 -21.26
N GLN A 728 -16.93 -59.80 -20.85
CA GLN A 728 -18.27 -59.79 -21.44
C GLN A 728 -18.66 -58.41 -21.99
N ASN A 729 -19.67 -58.43 -22.87
CA ASN A 729 -20.27 -57.25 -23.51
C ASN A 729 -19.32 -56.50 -24.48
N VAL A 730 -18.36 -57.19 -25.08
CA VAL A 730 -17.42 -56.57 -26.03
C VAL A 730 -16.83 -57.57 -27.03
N ASN A 731 -16.84 -57.20 -28.32
CA ASN A 731 -16.10 -57.90 -29.37
C ASN A 731 -14.60 -57.58 -29.23
N LEU A 732 -13.76 -58.61 -29.08
CA LEU A 732 -12.31 -58.46 -28.87
C LEU A 732 -11.55 -59.38 -29.81
N GLU A 733 -10.41 -58.89 -30.29
CA GLU A 733 -9.46 -59.69 -31.07
C GLU A 733 -8.32 -60.22 -30.22
N LYS A 734 -7.95 -59.46 -29.17
CA LYS A 734 -6.79 -59.79 -28.36
C LYS A 734 -6.94 -59.29 -26.93
N ALA A 735 -6.35 -60.03 -26.00
CA ALA A 735 -6.13 -59.60 -24.63
C ALA A 735 -4.67 -59.83 -24.22
N ASN A 736 -3.96 -58.77 -23.84
CA ASN A 736 -2.59 -58.82 -23.35
C ASN A 736 -2.55 -58.58 -21.84
N VAL A 737 -1.78 -59.36 -21.10
CA VAL A 737 -1.68 -59.26 -19.64
C VAL A 737 -0.29 -58.80 -19.27
N TYR A 738 -0.20 -57.73 -18.49
CA TYR A 738 1.04 -57.14 -18.02
C TYR A 738 1.13 -57.19 -16.49
N ASN A 739 2.34 -57.34 -15.96
CA ASN A 739 2.59 -57.17 -14.52
C ASN A 739 2.67 -55.67 -14.15
N VAL A 740 2.80 -55.36 -12.86
CA VAL A 740 2.88 -53.98 -12.35
C VAL A 740 4.12 -53.20 -12.82
N LEU A 741 5.14 -53.87 -13.35
CA LEU A 741 6.34 -53.27 -13.92
C LEU A 741 6.20 -53.01 -15.44
N GLY A 742 5.02 -53.29 -16.02
CA GLY A 742 4.75 -53.09 -17.45
C GLY A 742 5.27 -54.19 -18.37
N GLN A 743 5.71 -55.33 -17.84
CA GLN A 743 6.20 -56.47 -18.64
C GLN A 743 5.04 -57.36 -19.09
N LEU A 744 5.01 -57.75 -20.37
CA LEU A 744 4.01 -58.65 -20.94
C LEU A 744 4.20 -60.07 -20.38
N VAL A 745 3.20 -60.61 -19.71
CA VAL A 745 3.24 -61.95 -19.09
C VAL A 745 2.42 -63.01 -19.82
N LYS A 746 1.30 -62.64 -20.46
CA LYS A 746 0.49 -63.53 -21.32
C LYS A 746 -0.21 -62.74 -22.42
N SER A 747 -0.52 -63.41 -23.53
CA SER A 747 -1.28 -62.86 -24.66
C SER A 747 -2.29 -63.88 -25.15
N PHE A 748 -3.52 -63.45 -25.40
CA PHE A 748 -4.62 -64.28 -25.89
C PHE A 748 -5.17 -63.70 -27.19
N THR A 749 -5.36 -64.54 -28.20
CA THR A 749 -6.14 -64.20 -29.39
C THR A 749 -7.58 -64.64 -29.15
N LEU A 750 -8.53 -63.74 -29.34
CA LEU A 750 -9.94 -63.91 -29.05
C LEU A 750 -10.77 -63.89 -30.33
N ASN A 751 -11.94 -64.51 -30.31
CA ASN A 751 -12.82 -64.52 -31.48
C ASN A 751 -13.57 -63.20 -31.55
N SER A 752 -13.24 -62.39 -32.56
CA SER A 752 -13.81 -61.07 -32.79
C SER A 752 -15.33 -61.07 -33.02
N ASN A 753 -15.92 -62.22 -33.36
CA ASN A 753 -17.37 -62.36 -33.53
C ASN A 753 -18.12 -62.70 -32.24
N ASN A 754 -17.42 -62.93 -31.11
CA ASN A 754 -18.03 -63.25 -29.83
C ASN A 754 -17.86 -62.07 -28.84
N THR A 755 -18.96 -61.66 -28.20
CA THR A 755 -18.99 -60.59 -27.20
C THR A 755 -18.60 -61.04 -25.80
N ASP A 756 -18.58 -62.37 -25.57
CA ASP A 756 -18.27 -62.99 -24.28
C ASP A 756 -17.11 -63.98 -24.44
N ASN A 757 -15.95 -63.60 -23.93
CA ASN A 757 -14.72 -64.36 -24.04
C ASN A 757 -14.21 -64.76 -22.65
N THR A 758 -13.50 -65.88 -22.57
CA THR A 758 -12.85 -66.34 -21.34
C THR A 758 -11.35 -66.49 -21.59
N ILE A 759 -10.54 -65.92 -20.70
CA ILE A 759 -9.08 -66.08 -20.72
C ILE A 759 -8.58 -66.80 -19.46
N ASN A 760 -7.48 -67.55 -19.59
CA ASN A 760 -6.94 -68.37 -18.51
C ASN A 760 -5.57 -67.86 -18.01
N LEU A 761 -5.60 -67.23 -16.85
CA LEU A 761 -4.50 -66.67 -16.09
C LEU A 761 -3.90 -67.65 -15.07
N SER A 762 -4.34 -68.91 -15.02
CA SER A 762 -3.74 -69.92 -14.14
C SER A 762 -2.23 -70.07 -14.40
N GLY A 763 -1.48 -70.28 -13.32
CA GLY A 763 -0.02 -70.35 -13.34
C GLY A 763 0.70 -69.00 -13.21
N LEU A 764 -0.02 -67.86 -13.23
CA LEU A 764 0.58 -66.58 -12.86
C LEU A 764 0.71 -66.47 -11.33
N PRO A 765 1.82 -65.91 -10.79
CA PRO A 765 1.95 -65.64 -9.36
C PRO A 765 0.82 -64.74 -8.83
N LYS A 766 0.45 -64.93 -7.56
CA LYS A 766 -0.55 -64.09 -6.90
C LYS A 766 -0.14 -62.62 -6.96
N GLY A 767 -1.05 -61.74 -7.39
CA GLY A 767 -0.72 -60.32 -7.55
C GLY A 767 -1.66 -59.54 -8.44
N VAL A 768 -1.31 -58.26 -8.64
CA VAL A 768 -2.05 -57.32 -9.51
C VAL A 768 -1.50 -57.39 -10.92
N TYR A 769 -2.40 -57.48 -11.90
CA TYR A 769 -2.09 -57.46 -13.32
C TYR A 769 -2.97 -56.45 -14.06
N TYR A 770 -2.48 -55.98 -15.20
CA TYR A 770 -3.23 -55.12 -16.11
C TYR A 770 -3.53 -55.89 -17.39
N VAL A 771 -4.81 -56.12 -17.65
CA VAL A 771 -5.29 -56.76 -18.88
C VAL A 771 -5.67 -55.67 -19.87
N TYR A 772 -4.87 -55.55 -20.94
CA TYR A 772 -5.15 -54.71 -22.09
C TYR A 772 -6.02 -55.47 -23.08
N LEU A 773 -7.27 -55.05 -23.18
CA LEU A 773 -8.25 -55.55 -24.13
C LEU A 773 -8.14 -54.76 -25.43
N ILE A 774 -8.09 -55.46 -26.55
CA ILE A 774 -7.85 -54.89 -27.87
C ILE A 774 -8.89 -55.45 -28.84
N ASN A 775 -9.54 -54.57 -29.59
CA ASN A 775 -10.28 -54.91 -30.81
C ASN A 775 -9.62 -54.21 -32.02
N GLN A 776 -10.22 -54.29 -33.21
CA GLN A 776 -9.64 -53.73 -34.45
C GLN A 776 -9.27 -52.25 -34.36
N ASP A 777 -9.84 -51.56 -33.39
CA ASP A 777 -10.15 -50.15 -33.47
C ASP A 777 -9.72 -49.41 -32.18
N ALA A 778 -9.83 -50.05 -31.01
CA ALA A 778 -9.62 -49.48 -29.68
C ALA A 778 -8.89 -50.43 -28.72
N ALA A 779 -8.24 -49.85 -27.71
CA ALA A 779 -7.62 -50.59 -26.60
C ALA A 779 -8.01 -49.99 -25.24
N SER A 780 -8.21 -50.85 -24.23
CA SER A 780 -8.51 -50.43 -22.86
C SER A 780 -7.82 -51.33 -21.84
N ALA A 781 -7.24 -50.74 -20.79
CA ALA A 781 -6.62 -51.47 -19.71
C ALA A 781 -7.59 -51.67 -18.53
N LYS A 782 -7.63 -52.89 -17.99
CA LYS A 782 -8.41 -53.23 -16.79
C LYS A 782 -7.52 -53.91 -15.75
N LYS A 783 -7.63 -53.46 -14.50
CA LYS A 783 -6.90 -54.03 -13.37
C LYS A 783 -7.57 -55.34 -12.92
N VAL A 784 -6.79 -56.41 -12.81
CA VAL A 784 -7.23 -57.75 -12.39
C VAL A 784 -6.32 -58.27 -11.27
N ILE A 785 -6.90 -58.93 -10.28
CA ILE A 785 -6.20 -59.54 -9.15
C ILE A 785 -6.23 -61.06 -9.34
N VAL A 786 -5.06 -61.71 -9.35
CA VAL A 786 -4.93 -63.18 -9.39
C VAL A 786 -4.64 -63.69 -7.97
N GLU A 787 -5.44 -64.63 -7.48
CA GLU A 787 -5.40 -65.22 -6.12
C GLU A 787 -4.88 -66.65 -6.03
#